data_AF-A0A1C5H2S6-F1
#
_entry.id   AF-A0A1C5H2S6-F1
#
_cell.length_a   1.000
_cell.length_b   1.000
_cell.length_c   1.000
_cell.angle_alpha   90.00
_cell.angle_beta   90.00
_cell.angle_gamma   90.00
#
_symmetry.space_group_name_H-M   'P 1'
#
loop_
_entity.id
_entity.type
_entity.pdbx_description
1 polymer ?
#
loop_
_entity_poly.entity_id
_entity_poly.type
_entity_poly.pdbx_seq_one_letter_code
_entity_poly.pdbx_strand_id
1 'polypeptide(L)'
;MTTADARTDAPAGSAAVAPDPTAAGGVVAGPFGALREQLTDAAATFAGSADALAGILTGIVDDVDRALGERLEIFPVCHHSPASALAMVRRLRHKQPKVIYLELCEDLQPLLGELRNCRLPVAVQAFASELDGFPAEWGPLSVVAPVTEASAEYQAIAYALETPGVELVLVDRSTDHVFQWSPRHDAAPADDSPAGDGGPVDDDSPAGATAAAGGEGEQAALHGDAVGVEIGDLRPRFAELEAFLLHHGKVRHWSEWWDQYVERPLAAADHDTYRQVMVLIGSLFRRLRPAGSDRTDRDEDRERYMWTRMRQHLAASGADPADCLYVCGAFHAASRVEQFGLDSPAPDFAITPRTGTRWRYGLIPSSHSAIEAQFGLAPGSVSIAAATWTKAVGGSGPAPYRLDGQRGGKGGRGRRKSVPPVAAPGGPVADRLTGFLAAPPHLDRLDEAELRGWCVDIVRLARRNGYLASTADAIAVFETSILLAGLRNRARPTPYDFADAAVTCIEKDVVPGRRDVRRLCEILLGGDRIGQVGYDALPPLARDVLDRLQPLGLDLEKRTIGRALLDLHADPGLAGCSDLLWILRHLLPGDAVRPIMGERRLGHRSIQESWDLALGRHQRALIELGYEGVTVEQVLEQRLRRSVRGPDATAAGALAAVEDAIRLLHSPRLVDELGTRAVELLSTERTVDDAPEVLRRIRRLLAHHRATAPTLPAWCEAFVTTGYAHYCTLLPTAFVEEETGVRQVGAMLGFLFSMESLALSLGCDRSQLELAVAQSHPEAPAKVALVWAARHHLGLLPLAELRERCTGLLANPLVVPAFPRYLSGFVHALEPVPGLAPFVVETMSSAFARLPDPVLLPWLPTLITTLREHGPELVPVLVREAARTFPGTLPELDAWVPPWRGSGAAAPAPTAHRGAPVGEVHTLLAAHPAALDAVATLLGCDGDWSAAPADPVGAAVPALLAGHPATAQAVAALLLGPDQGHLR
;
A
#
# COMPACT_ATOMS: atom_id res chain seq x y z
N MET A 1 -66.21 29.55 -77.53
CA MET A 1 -67.07 30.34 -76.64
C MET A 1 -66.56 30.17 -75.22
N THR A 2 -65.72 31.05 -74.70
CA THR A 2 -65.05 32.21 -75.32
C THR A 2 -63.63 32.25 -74.72
N THR A 3 -62.69 31.51 -75.30
CA THR A 3 -61.61 32.01 -76.20
C THR A 3 -60.69 33.01 -75.48
N ALA A 4 -59.49 32.55 -75.04
CA ALA A 4 -58.19 32.64 -75.77
C ALA A 4 -57.44 33.92 -75.34
N ASP A 5 -56.13 34.04 -75.22
CA ASP A 5 -54.96 33.19 -75.48
C ASP A 5 -53.75 33.91 -74.83
N ALA A 6 -52.70 33.20 -74.42
CA ALA A 6 -51.28 33.57 -74.64
C ALA A 6 -50.31 32.69 -73.81
N ARG A 7 -49.40 32.05 -74.53
CA ARG A 7 -48.36 31.08 -74.15
C ARG A 7 -47.05 31.77 -73.70
N THR A 8 -46.20 31.04 -72.97
CA THR A 8 -44.80 30.71 -73.37
C THR A 8 -44.12 29.69 -72.43
N ASP A 9 -43.75 28.54 -73.02
CA ASP A 9 -42.51 27.74 -72.98
C ASP A 9 -41.77 27.31 -71.68
N ALA A 10 -41.47 26.00 -71.67
CA ALA A 10 -40.58 25.23 -70.78
C ALA A 10 -39.08 25.35 -71.18
N PRO A 11 -38.13 24.68 -70.48
CA PRO A 11 -37.80 23.30 -70.87
C PRO A 11 -37.43 22.34 -69.72
N ALA A 12 -37.20 21.09 -70.11
CA ALA A 12 -37.17 19.85 -69.34
C ALA A 12 -35.76 19.28 -69.01
N GLY A 13 -35.75 18.22 -68.19
CA GLY A 13 -34.66 17.23 -68.01
C GLY A 13 -34.46 16.91 -66.52
N SER A 14 -34.40 15.68 -66.01
CA SER A 14 -34.27 14.33 -66.56
C SER A 14 -34.69 13.31 -65.49
N ALA A 15 -35.18 12.14 -65.93
CA ALA A 15 -35.74 11.05 -65.13
C ALA A 15 -34.73 10.25 -64.28
N ALA A 16 -35.21 9.67 -63.18
CA ALA A 16 -34.61 8.48 -62.55
C ALA A 16 -35.68 7.65 -61.80
N VAL A 17 -36.10 6.56 -62.46
CA VAL A 17 -36.39 5.20 -61.95
C VAL A 17 -36.89 5.04 -60.50
N ALA A 18 -38.13 4.57 -60.37
CA ALA A 18 -38.67 3.99 -59.14
C ALA A 18 -38.26 2.50 -59.00
N PRO A 19 -37.87 2.04 -57.79
CA PRO A 19 -37.87 0.62 -57.46
C PRO A 19 -39.05 0.25 -56.53
N ASP A 20 -39.88 -0.64 -57.08
CA ASP A 20 -40.55 -1.81 -56.48
C ASP A 20 -40.81 -1.88 -54.94
N PRO A 21 -42.08 -1.96 -54.47
CA PRO A 21 -42.42 -2.19 -53.08
C PRO A 21 -42.53 -3.70 -52.79
N THR A 22 -41.42 -4.43 -52.82
CA THR A 22 -41.38 -5.84 -52.37
C THR A 22 -40.12 -6.13 -51.55
N ALA A 23 -39.98 -5.45 -50.41
CA ALA A 23 -39.02 -5.82 -49.36
C ALA A 23 -39.48 -5.33 -47.97
N ALA A 24 -40.70 -5.66 -47.58
CA ALA A 24 -41.06 -5.68 -46.16
C ALA A 24 -40.88 -7.11 -45.66
N GLY A 25 -39.72 -7.38 -45.06
CA GLY A 25 -39.46 -8.64 -44.36
C GLY A 25 -40.45 -8.79 -43.21
N GLY A 26 -41.44 -9.67 -43.38
CA GLY A 26 -42.37 -10.03 -42.32
C GLY A 26 -41.63 -10.69 -41.17
N VAL A 27 -41.76 -10.12 -39.98
CA VAL A 27 -41.34 -10.76 -38.72
C VAL A 27 -42.17 -12.03 -38.57
N VAL A 28 -41.51 -13.19 -38.62
CA VAL A 28 -42.14 -14.47 -38.26
C VAL A 28 -42.49 -14.39 -36.78
N ALA A 29 -43.78 -14.52 -36.45
CA ALA A 29 -44.25 -14.44 -35.07
C ALA A 29 -43.70 -15.63 -34.26
N GLY A 30 -42.70 -15.36 -33.40
CA GLY A 30 -42.16 -16.30 -32.43
C GLY A 30 -43.13 -16.60 -31.28
N PRO A 31 -42.77 -17.51 -30.35
CA PRO A 31 -43.64 -17.99 -29.28
C PRO A 31 -44.13 -16.88 -28.31
N PHE A 32 -43.46 -15.73 -28.24
CA PHE A 32 -43.83 -14.60 -27.38
C PHE A 32 -44.59 -13.46 -28.11
N GLY A 33 -45.21 -13.73 -29.27
CA GLY A 33 -45.97 -12.73 -30.04
C GLY A 33 -47.03 -11.98 -29.21
N ALA A 34 -47.78 -12.69 -28.37
CA ALA A 34 -48.80 -12.09 -27.50
C ALA A 34 -48.21 -11.17 -26.41
N LEU A 35 -47.06 -11.54 -25.82
CA LEU A 35 -46.36 -10.70 -24.85
C LEU A 35 -45.87 -9.40 -25.48
N ARG A 36 -45.38 -9.49 -26.73
CA ARG A 36 -44.91 -8.35 -27.51
C ARG A 36 -46.02 -7.33 -27.76
N GLU A 37 -47.22 -7.80 -28.13
CA GLU A 37 -48.40 -6.96 -28.31
C GLU A 37 -48.79 -6.29 -26.98
N GLN A 38 -48.86 -7.05 -25.88
CA GLN A 38 -49.17 -6.50 -24.55
C GLN A 38 -48.19 -5.42 -24.08
N LEU A 39 -46.88 -5.62 -24.28
CA LEU A 39 -45.86 -4.65 -23.92
C LEU A 39 -45.92 -3.39 -24.81
N THR A 40 -46.29 -3.55 -26.07
CA THR A 40 -46.50 -2.42 -27.00
C THR A 40 -47.69 -1.58 -26.58
N ASP A 41 -48.81 -2.22 -26.24
CA ASP A 41 -50.01 -1.56 -25.72
C ASP A 41 -49.75 -0.85 -24.38
N ALA A 42 -48.97 -1.49 -23.48
CA ALA A 42 -48.57 -0.91 -22.21
C ALA A 42 -47.67 0.33 -22.41
N ALA A 43 -46.70 0.27 -23.33
CA ALA A 43 -45.84 1.41 -23.66
C ALA A 43 -46.63 2.59 -24.25
N ALA A 44 -47.60 2.31 -25.12
CA ALA A 44 -48.49 3.32 -25.69
C ALA A 44 -49.37 4.00 -24.63
N THR A 45 -49.68 3.31 -23.54
CA THR A 45 -50.49 3.83 -22.42
C THR A 45 -49.68 4.73 -21.48
N PHE A 46 -48.36 4.53 -21.36
CA PHE A 46 -47.52 5.17 -20.33
C PHE A 46 -46.76 6.45 -20.78
N ALA A 47 -46.63 6.77 -22.08
CA ALA A 47 -45.79 7.90 -22.54
C ALA A 47 -46.33 8.68 -23.76
N GLY A 48 -46.07 9.99 -23.79
CA GLY A 48 -46.31 10.89 -24.93
C GLY A 48 -45.28 10.82 -26.07
N SER A 49 -44.33 9.86 -26.00
CA SER A 49 -43.38 9.51 -27.06
C SER A 49 -43.25 7.98 -27.11
N ALA A 50 -44.19 7.34 -27.81
CA ALA A 50 -44.44 5.89 -27.76
C ALA A 50 -43.30 5.01 -28.33
N ASP A 51 -42.47 5.53 -29.23
CA ASP A 51 -41.61 4.67 -30.06
C ASP A 51 -40.37 4.11 -29.35
N ALA A 52 -39.73 4.90 -28.47
CA ALA A 52 -38.48 4.48 -27.82
C ALA A 52 -38.69 3.42 -26.72
N LEU A 53 -39.72 3.61 -25.87
CA LEU A 53 -40.05 2.65 -24.82
C LEU A 53 -40.59 1.34 -25.40
N ALA A 54 -41.45 1.43 -26.43
CA ALA A 54 -41.94 0.25 -27.14
C ALA A 54 -40.78 -0.52 -27.80
N GLY A 55 -39.83 0.17 -28.43
CA GLY A 55 -38.63 -0.44 -29.02
C GLY A 55 -37.73 -1.14 -27.99
N ILE A 56 -37.60 -0.60 -26.77
CA ILE A 56 -36.87 -1.26 -25.69
C ILE A 56 -37.59 -2.54 -25.25
N LEU A 57 -38.89 -2.45 -24.91
CA LEU A 57 -39.64 -3.57 -24.37
C LEU A 57 -39.82 -4.72 -25.37
N THR A 58 -40.17 -4.40 -26.62
CA THR A 58 -40.28 -5.41 -27.69
C THR A 58 -38.94 -6.04 -28.01
N GLY A 59 -37.86 -5.25 -28.03
CA GLY A 59 -36.53 -5.76 -28.25
C GLY A 59 -36.03 -6.70 -27.14
N ILE A 60 -36.47 -6.54 -25.89
CA ILE A 60 -36.14 -7.50 -24.82
C ILE A 60 -36.66 -8.89 -25.20
N VAL A 61 -37.91 -8.95 -25.67
CA VAL A 61 -38.54 -10.20 -26.11
C VAL A 61 -37.79 -10.78 -27.31
N ASP A 62 -37.37 -9.95 -28.27
CA ASP A 62 -36.55 -10.40 -29.41
C ASP A 62 -35.21 -11.01 -28.99
N ASP A 63 -34.55 -10.46 -27.97
CA ASP A 63 -33.30 -11.01 -27.46
C ASP A 63 -33.52 -12.36 -26.75
N VAL A 64 -34.62 -12.50 -26.02
CA VAL A 64 -35.05 -13.77 -25.40
C VAL A 64 -35.33 -14.81 -26.49
N ASP A 65 -36.13 -14.46 -27.50
CA ASP A 65 -36.41 -15.33 -28.65
C ASP A 65 -35.12 -15.81 -29.34
N ARG A 66 -34.22 -14.87 -29.64
CA ARG A 66 -32.94 -15.17 -30.30
C ARG A 66 -32.08 -16.12 -29.47
N ALA A 67 -31.86 -15.82 -28.18
CA ALA A 67 -31.02 -16.64 -27.32
C ALA A 67 -31.60 -18.03 -27.05
N LEU A 68 -32.92 -18.16 -26.94
CA LEU A 68 -33.58 -19.46 -26.74
C LEU A 68 -33.65 -20.31 -28.01
N GLY A 69 -33.65 -19.67 -29.19
CA GLY A 69 -33.66 -20.34 -30.50
C GLY A 69 -32.31 -20.90 -30.95
N GLU A 70 -31.20 -20.54 -30.30
CA GLU A 70 -29.86 -21.03 -30.65
C GLU A 70 -29.71 -22.54 -30.48
N ARG A 71 -29.03 -23.19 -31.44
CA ARG A 71 -28.75 -24.64 -31.42
C ARG A 71 -27.83 -25.04 -30.28
N LEU A 72 -26.81 -24.23 -30.01
CA LEU A 72 -25.98 -24.35 -28.81
C LEU A 72 -26.74 -23.75 -27.65
N GLU A 73 -27.05 -24.57 -26.65
CA GLU A 73 -27.79 -24.10 -25.49
C GLU A 73 -26.97 -23.12 -24.66
N ILE A 74 -27.49 -21.91 -24.53
CA ILE A 74 -26.94 -20.84 -23.69
C ILE A 74 -27.58 -20.91 -22.30
N PHE A 75 -26.76 -21.08 -21.28
CA PHE A 75 -27.12 -21.12 -19.87
C PHE A 75 -26.66 -19.82 -19.18
N PRO A 76 -27.58 -18.86 -18.96
CA PRO A 76 -27.25 -17.58 -18.32
C PRO A 76 -27.00 -17.75 -16.82
N VAL A 77 -25.96 -17.11 -16.30
CA VAL A 77 -25.60 -17.11 -14.87
C VAL A 77 -25.37 -15.70 -14.32
N CYS A 78 -25.39 -15.59 -13.00
CA CYS A 78 -24.84 -14.46 -12.26
C CYS A 78 -23.77 -14.99 -11.30
N HIS A 79 -22.63 -14.31 -11.16
CA HIS A 79 -21.57 -14.78 -10.28
C HIS A 79 -22.04 -14.91 -8.83
N HIS A 80 -21.64 -15.99 -8.17
CA HIS A 80 -21.98 -16.27 -6.76
C HIS A 80 -23.50 -16.29 -6.45
N SER A 81 -24.33 -16.57 -7.45
CA SER A 81 -25.78 -16.73 -7.34
C SER A 81 -26.20 -18.14 -6.94
N PRO A 82 -26.83 -18.35 -5.76
CA PRO A 82 -27.36 -19.65 -5.36
C PRO A 82 -28.45 -20.18 -6.32
N ALA A 83 -29.31 -19.31 -6.86
CA ALA A 83 -30.32 -19.71 -7.84
C ALA A 83 -29.66 -20.22 -9.13
N SER A 84 -28.63 -19.53 -9.62
CA SER A 84 -27.85 -19.97 -10.79
C SER A 84 -27.18 -21.32 -10.53
N ALA A 85 -26.58 -21.50 -9.35
CA ALA A 85 -25.96 -22.76 -8.96
C ALA A 85 -26.96 -23.93 -8.87
N LEU A 86 -28.15 -23.70 -8.29
CA LEU A 86 -29.20 -24.71 -8.19
C LEU A 86 -29.76 -25.09 -9.56
N ALA A 87 -30.02 -24.10 -10.41
CA ALA A 87 -30.48 -24.30 -11.77
C ALA A 87 -29.43 -25.08 -12.59
N MET A 88 -28.14 -24.75 -12.43
CA MET A 88 -27.03 -25.47 -13.06
C MET A 88 -26.98 -26.94 -12.62
N VAL A 89 -27.03 -27.22 -11.31
CA VAL A 89 -27.04 -28.60 -10.81
C VAL A 89 -28.20 -29.40 -11.39
N ARG A 90 -29.42 -28.82 -11.41
CA ARG A 90 -30.60 -29.45 -12.01
C ARG A 90 -30.38 -29.71 -13.50
N ARG A 91 -29.85 -28.73 -14.24
CA ARG A 91 -29.66 -28.81 -15.68
C ARG A 91 -28.60 -29.85 -16.07
N LEU A 92 -27.44 -29.87 -15.39
CA LEU A 92 -26.38 -30.84 -15.66
C LEU A 92 -26.85 -32.28 -15.45
N ARG A 93 -27.72 -32.53 -14.45
CA ARG A 93 -28.30 -33.85 -14.21
C ARG A 93 -29.22 -34.31 -15.35
N HIS A 94 -29.94 -33.36 -15.95
CA HIS A 94 -30.91 -33.62 -17.00
C HIS A 94 -30.26 -33.69 -18.40
N LYS A 95 -29.49 -32.66 -18.77
CA LYS A 95 -28.86 -32.53 -20.10
C LYS A 95 -27.67 -33.46 -20.28
N GLN A 96 -26.87 -33.65 -19.22
CA GLN A 96 -25.62 -34.42 -19.25
C GLN A 96 -24.72 -34.06 -20.45
N PRO A 97 -24.31 -32.78 -20.58
CA PRO A 97 -23.51 -32.34 -21.72
C PRO A 97 -22.16 -33.06 -21.75
N LYS A 98 -21.64 -33.26 -22.96
CA LYS A 98 -20.29 -33.80 -23.23
C LYS A 98 -19.24 -32.70 -23.36
N VAL A 99 -19.64 -31.48 -23.72
CA VAL A 99 -18.75 -30.31 -23.77
C VAL A 99 -19.42 -29.16 -23.01
N ILE A 100 -18.67 -28.52 -22.13
CA ILE A 100 -19.08 -27.30 -21.44
C ILE A 100 -18.16 -26.16 -21.87
N TYR A 101 -18.72 -25.15 -22.52
CA TYR A 101 -18.06 -23.88 -22.74
C TYR A 101 -18.33 -22.98 -21.54
N LEU A 102 -17.29 -22.45 -20.91
CA LEU A 102 -17.41 -21.61 -19.72
C LEU A 102 -16.76 -20.24 -19.95
N GLU A 103 -17.50 -19.18 -19.64
CA GLU A 103 -16.97 -17.82 -19.55
C GLU A 103 -15.96 -17.72 -18.40
N LEU A 104 -14.70 -17.97 -18.73
CA LEU A 104 -13.53 -17.76 -17.88
C LEU A 104 -12.32 -17.65 -18.82
N CYS A 105 -11.28 -16.92 -18.42
CA CYS A 105 -10.10 -16.72 -19.25
C CYS A 105 -9.50 -18.04 -19.71
N GLU A 106 -9.32 -18.20 -21.03
CA GLU A 106 -8.91 -19.46 -21.66
C GLU A 106 -7.61 -20.07 -21.09
N ASP A 107 -6.70 -19.24 -20.59
CA ASP A 107 -5.40 -19.63 -20.05
C ASP A 107 -5.39 -19.99 -18.56
N LEU A 108 -6.53 -19.86 -17.87
CA LEU A 108 -6.69 -20.33 -16.49
C LEU A 108 -7.06 -21.82 -16.39
N GLN A 109 -7.41 -22.46 -17.52
CA GLN A 109 -7.89 -23.84 -17.57
C GLN A 109 -6.97 -24.85 -16.85
N PRO A 110 -5.62 -24.80 -16.97
CA PRO A 110 -4.75 -25.77 -16.32
C PRO A 110 -4.86 -25.80 -14.78
N LEU A 111 -5.31 -24.71 -14.16
CA LEU A 111 -5.41 -24.61 -12.70
C LEU A 111 -6.68 -25.23 -12.13
N LEU A 112 -7.71 -25.47 -12.95
CA LEU A 112 -9.03 -25.90 -12.44
C LEU A 112 -8.98 -27.30 -11.82
N GLY A 113 -8.07 -28.16 -12.28
CA GLY A 113 -7.84 -29.48 -11.69
C GLY A 113 -7.35 -29.43 -10.24
N GLU A 114 -6.59 -28.39 -9.88
CA GLU A 114 -5.99 -28.20 -8.56
C GLU A 114 -7.01 -27.75 -7.50
N LEU A 115 -8.22 -27.33 -7.91
CA LEU A 115 -9.30 -26.96 -6.97
C LEU A 115 -9.70 -28.13 -6.05
N ARG A 116 -9.41 -29.38 -6.41
CA ARG A 116 -9.61 -30.57 -5.55
C ARG A 116 -8.74 -30.55 -4.30
N ASN A 117 -7.60 -29.86 -4.36
CA ASN A 117 -6.65 -29.75 -3.25
C ASN A 117 -7.01 -28.59 -2.31
N CYS A 118 -8.07 -27.83 -2.60
CA CYS A 118 -8.43 -26.62 -1.89
C CYS A 118 -9.68 -26.76 -1.01
N ARG A 119 -9.81 -25.84 -0.05
CA ARG A 119 -11.06 -25.56 0.65
C ARG A 119 -11.58 -24.21 0.17
N LEU A 120 -12.76 -24.17 -0.43
CA LEU A 120 -13.36 -22.93 -0.94
C LEU A 120 -13.75 -21.96 0.20
N PRO A 121 -13.73 -20.62 -0.04
CA PRO A 121 -13.43 -19.96 -1.30
C PRO A 121 -11.93 -19.80 -1.62
N VAL A 122 -11.55 -20.03 -2.87
CA VAL A 122 -10.18 -19.73 -3.39
C VAL A 122 -10.31 -18.93 -4.68
N ALA A 123 -9.26 -18.25 -5.10
CA ALA A 123 -9.23 -17.58 -6.39
C ALA A 123 -8.19 -18.23 -7.30
N VAL A 124 -8.58 -18.42 -8.56
CA VAL A 124 -7.67 -18.75 -9.66
C VAL A 124 -6.96 -17.48 -10.05
N GLN A 125 -5.63 -17.47 -10.04
CA GLN A 125 -4.83 -16.27 -10.26
C GLN A 125 -3.89 -16.44 -11.45
N ALA A 126 -3.78 -15.37 -12.24
CA ALA A 126 -2.65 -15.15 -13.13
C ALA A 126 -1.90 -13.89 -12.68
N PHE A 127 -0.58 -13.95 -12.67
CA PHE A 127 0.30 -12.89 -12.19
C PHE A 127 1.48 -12.70 -13.15
N ALA A 128 1.85 -11.46 -13.44
CA ALA A 128 3.00 -11.12 -14.26
C ALA A 128 3.77 -9.95 -13.67
N SER A 129 5.04 -10.20 -13.33
CA SER A 129 6.02 -9.17 -12.92
C SER A 129 6.98 -8.76 -14.05
N GLU A 130 7.14 -9.62 -15.06
CA GLU A 130 8.00 -9.40 -16.22
C GLU A 130 7.11 -9.10 -17.43
N LEU A 131 6.94 -7.81 -17.72
CA LEU A 131 6.09 -7.32 -18.79
C LEU A 131 6.90 -7.20 -20.10
N ASP A 132 6.31 -7.66 -21.20
CA ASP A 132 6.85 -7.48 -22.55
C ASP A 132 5.68 -7.19 -23.50
N GLY A 133 5.53 -5.92 -23.88
CA GLY A 133 4.42 -5.39 -24.68
C GLY A 133 3.43 -4.51 -23.90
N PHE A 134 3.49 -4.50 -22.56
CA PHE A 134 2.76 -3.54 -21.71
C PHE A 134 3.70 -2.47 -21.14
N PRO A 135 3.18 -1.28 -20.78
CA PRO A 135 3.96 -0.27 -20.09
C PRO A 135 4.51 -0.78 -18.75
N ALA A 136 5.76 -0.45 -18.43
CA ALA A 136 6.43 -0.97 -17.23
C ALA A 136 5.77 -0.50 -15.93
N GLU A 137 5.18 0.69 -15.95
CA GLU A 137 4.45 1.31 -14.84
C GLU A 137 3.13 0.61 -14.49
N TRP A 138 2.62 -0.28 -15.34
CA TRP A 138 1.44 -1.08 -15.01
C TRP A 138 1.79 -2.30 -14.15
N GLY A 139 3.06 -2.71 -14.11
CA GLY A 139 3.50 -3.90 -13.40
C GLY A 139 3.58 -3.71 -11.88
N PRO A 140 3.29 -4.76 -11.08
CA PRO A 140 2.90 -6.10 -11.51
C PRO A 140 1.42 -6.19 -11.92
N LEU A 141 1.13 -7.02 -12.93
CA LEU A 141 -0.24 -7.30 -13.36
C LEU A 141 -0.78 -8.54 -12.63
N SER A 142 -2.03 -8.49 -12.18
CA SER A 142 -2.70 -9.62 -11.54
C SER A 142 -4.16 -9.72 -11.99
N VAL A 143 -4.58 -10.92 -12.38
CA VAL A 143 -5.97 -11.28 -12.67
C VAL A 143 -6.41 -12.35 -11.69
N VAL A 144 -7.59 -12.20 -11.09
CA VAL A 144 -8.16 -13.18 -10.16
C VAL A 144 -9.58 -13.57 -10.56
N ALA A 145 -9.91 -14.85 -10.48
CA ALA A 145 -11.26 -15.38 -10.63
C ALA A 145 -11.63 -16.16 -9.36
N PRO A 146 -12.33 -15.54 -8.41
CA PRO A 146 -12.75 -16.21 -7.17
C PRO A 146 -13.80 -17.28 -7.45
N VAL A 147 -13.73 -18.39 -6.72
CA VAL A 147 -14.63 -19.54 -6.87
C VAL A 147 -15.23 -19.90 -5.52
N THR A 148 -16.56 -20.02 -5.49
CA THR A 148 -17.34 -20.44 -4.31
C THR A 148 -18.17 -21.68 -4.63
N GLU A 149 -18.54 -22.48 -3.62
CA GLU A 149 -19.41 -23.65 -3.85
C GLU A 149 -20.81 -23.26 -4.36
N ALA A 150 -21.26 -22.06 -3.95
CA ALA A 150 -22.56 -21.48 -4.29
C ALA A 150 -22.58 -20.77 -5.65
N SER A 151 -21.70 -21.15 -6.57
CA SER A 151 -21.59 -20.55 -7.91
C SER A 151 -21.88 -21.59 -9.00
N ALA A 152 -22.54 -21.18 -10.08
CA ALA A 152 -22.88 -22.06 -11.19
C ALA A 152 -21.62 -22.57 -11.93
N GLU A 153 -20.60 -21.71 -12.00
CA GLU A 153 -19.30 -21.99 -12.59
C GLU A 153 -18.61 -23.14 -11.86
N TYR A 154 -18.58 -23.12 -10.52
CA TYR A 154 -18.03 -24.22 -9.75
C TYR A 154 -18.79 -25.53 -9.99
N GLN A 155 -20.12 -25.49 -10.07
CA GLN A 155 -20.92 -26.69 -10.33
C GLN A 155 -20.66 -27.26 -11.73
N ALA A 156 -20.45 -26.41 -12.74
CA ALA A 156 -20.07 -26.82 -14.09
C ALA A 156 -18.65 -27.40 -14.14
N ILE A 157 -17.68 -26.74 -13.50
CA ILE A 157 -16.29 -27.22 -13.38
C ILE A 157 -16.25 -28.59 -12.68
N ALA A 158 -16.91 -28.70 -11.53
CA ALA A 158 -16.94 -29.95 -10.77
C ALA A 158 -17.61 -31.09 -11.54
N TYR A 159 -18.69 -30.81 -12.27
CA TYR A 159 -19.31 -31.81 -13.14
C TYR A 159 -18.37 -32.28 -14.24
N ALA A 160 -17.71 -31.36 -14.95
CA ALA A 160 -16.82 -31.71 -16.06
C ALA A 160 -15.61 -32.53 -15.59
N LEU A 161 -14.99 -32.13 -14.47
CA LEU A 161 -13.80 -32.81 -13.94
C LEU A 161 -14.10 -34.18 -13.31
N GLU A 162 -15.32 -34.42 -12.83
CA GLU A 162 -15.71 -35.67 -12.16
C GLU A 162 -16.54 -36.61 -13.05
N THR A 163 -16.92 -36.17 -14.25
CA THR A 163 -17.69 -36.98 -15.21
C THR A 163 -16.78 -37.42 -16.36
N PRO A 164 -16.49 -38.73 -16.49
CA PRO A 164 -15.61 -39.23 -17.55
C PRO A 164 -16.10 -38.85 -18.95
N GLY A 165 -15.19 -38.36 -19.78
CA GLY A 165 -15.48 -38.03 -21.18
C GLY A 165 -16.20 -36.70 -21.39
N VAL A 166 -16.39 -35.89 -20.33
CA VAL A 166 -16.86 -34.51 -20.45
C VAL A 166 -15.66 -33.58 -20.60
N GLU A 167 -15.69 -32.73 -21.62
CA GLU A 167 -14.70 -31.70 -21.87
C GLU A 167 -15.15 -30.35 -21.30
N LEU A 168 -14.24 -29.65 -20.63
CA LEU A 168 -14.42 -28.26 -20.21
C LEU A 168 -13.55 -27.38 -21.10
N VAL A 169 -14.15 -26.36 -21.70
CA VAL A 169 -13.47 -25.40 -22.59
C VAL A 169 -13.72 -24.00 -22.07
N LEU A 170 -12.65 -23.32 -21.68
CA LEU A 170 -12.73 -21.92 -21.28
C LEU A 170 -12.70 -21.02 -22.52
N VAL A 171 -13.69 -20.13 -22.66
CA VAL A 171 -13.93 -19.40 -23.93
C VAL A 171 -13.77 -17.89 -23.84
N ASP A 172 -13.60 -17.32 -22.65
CA ASP A 172 -13.36 -15.87 -22.51
C ASP A 172 -11.90 -15.52 -22.83
N ARG A 173 -11.66 -14.24 -23.09
CA ARG A 173 -10.36 -13.66 -23.42
C ARG A 173 -9.27 -14.10 -22.44
N SER A 174 -8.05 -14.31 -22.94
CA SER A 174 -6.93 -14.65 -22.07
C SER A 174 -6.59 -13.52 -21.09
N THR A 175 -5.85 -13.82 -20.02
CA THR A 175 -5.46 -12.80 -19.02
C THR A 175 -4.70 -11.64 -19.66
N ASP A 176 -3.88 -11.92 -20.67
CA ASP A 176 -3.21 -10.90 -21.48
C ASP A 176 -4.20 -9.92 -22.15
N HIS A 177 -5.26 -10.44 -22.77
CA HIS A 177 -6.29 -9.62 -23.44
C HIS A 177 -7.13 -8.79 -22.46
N VAL A 178 -7.25 -9.21 -21.19
CA VAL A 178 -7.89 -8.39 -20.14
C VAL A 178 -7.21 -7.02 -20.05
N PHE A 179 -5.88 -6.99 -20.12
CA PHE A 179 -5.10 -5.75 -20.07
C PHE A 179 -4.97 -5.07 -21.43
N GLN A 180 -4.81 -5.83 -22.53
CA GLN A 180 -4.75 -5.23 -23.88
C GLN A 180 -6.00 -4.41 -24.21
N TRP A 181 -7.17 -4.86 -23.75
CA TRP A 181 -8.45 -4.23 -24.03
C TRP A 181 -8.92 -3.29 -22.90
N SER A 182 -8.09 -3.06 -21.89
CA SER A 182 -8.33 -2.01 -20.91
C SER A 182 -8.07 -0.63 -21.53
N PRO A 183 -8.82 0.42 -21.14
CA PRO A 183 -8.72 1.74 -21.77
C PRO A 183 -7.35 2.27 -21.42
N ARG A 184 -6.61 2.68 -22.44
CA ARG A 184 -5.40 3.45 -22.23
C ARG A 184 -5.82 4.76 -21.58
N HIS A 185 -5.25 5.10 -20.43
CA HIS A 185 -5.15 6.49 -20.03
C HIS A 185 -4.19 7.16 -21.02
N ASP A 186 -4.67 7.39 -22.25
CA ASP A 186 -4.00 8.34 -23.13
C ASP A 186 -4.09 9.69 -22.42
N ALA A 187 -2.95 10.32 -22.20
CA ALA A 187 -2.81 11.59 -21.50
C ALA A 187 -3.73 12.67 -22.11
N ALA A 188 -4.95 12.77 -21.60
CA ALA A 188 -5.81 13.92 -21.77
C ALA A 188 -5.39 14.97 -20.72
N PRO A 189 -5.33 16.27 -21.08
CA PRO A 189 -4.96 17.31 -20.14
C PRO A 189 -5.96 17.34 -18.98
N ALA A 190 -5.45 17.55 -17.77
CA ALA A 190 -6.20 17.61 -16.53
C ALA A 190 -7.48 18.46 -16.70
N ASP A 191 -8.62 17.78 -16.72
CA ASP A 191 -9.94 18.41 -16.61
C ASP A 191 -10.34 18.29 -15.15
N ASP A 192 -10.40 19.43 -14.47
CA ASP A 192 -10.89 19.56 -13.10
C ASP A 192 -12.37 19.14 -13.07
N SER A 193 -12.62 17.89 -12.72
CA SER A 193 -13.93 17.43 -12.25
C SER A 193 -13.72 16.58 -11.00
N PRO A 194 -14.47 16.83 -9.91
CA PRO A 194 -14.14 16.26 -8.60
C PRO A 194 -14.30 14.75 -8.61
N ALA A 195 -13.33 14.08 -7.99
CA ALA A 195 -13.45 12.70 -7.56
C ALA A 195 -14.82 12.48 -6.90
N GLY A 196 -15.50 11.41 -7.31
CA GLY A 196 -16.78 11.00 -6.76
C GLY A 196 -16.73 10.97 -5.23
N ASP A 197 -17.73 11.63 -4.67
CA ASP A 197 -18.00 11.86 -3.26
C ASP A 197 -17.90 10.56 -2.43
N GLY A 198 -16.70 10.31 -1.89
CA GLY A 198 -16.56 9.56 -0.67
C GLY A 198 -17.18 10.39 0.44
N GLY A 199 -18.36 9.98 0.90
CA GLY A 199 -19.08 10.67 1.96
C GLY A 199 -18.19 10.96 3.18
N PRO A 200 -18.54 11.99 3.98
CA PRO A 200 -17.62 12.62 4.92
C PRO A 200 -17.01 11.58 5.86
N VAL A 201 -15.69 11.51 5.86
CA VAL A 201 -14.92 10.89 6.94
C VAL A 201 -15.04 11.85 8.12
N ASP A 202 -15.81 11.48 9.13
CA ASP A 202 -15.82 12.18 10.41
C ASP A 202 -14.41 12.09 11.02
N ASP A 203 -13.67 13.20 10.89
CA ASP A 203 -12.30 13.42 11.33
C ASP A 203 -12.25 13.69 12.84
N ASP A 204 -12.64 12.71 13.65
CA ASP A 204 -12.43 12.75 15.10
C ASP A 204 -12.21 11.33 15.66
N SER A 205 -10.99 10.82 15.51
CA SER A 205 -10.47 9.74 16.36
C SER A 205 -8.96 9.88 16.55
N PRO A 206 -8.47 9.98 17.80
CA PRO A 206 -7.09 10.33 18.08
C PRO A 206 -6.14 9.19 17.72
N ALA A 207 -5.15 9.53 16.89
CA ALA A 207 -4.00 8.69 16.62
C ALA A 207 -3.23 8.41 17.92
N GLY A 208 -3.22 7.14 18.35
CA GLY A 208 -2.33 6.65 19.40
C GLY A 208 -2.99 5.86 20.53
N ALA A 209 -3.55 4.67 20.23
CA ALA A 209 -3.75 3.64 21.26
C ALA A 209 -3.80 2.24 20.64
N THR A 210 -2.68 1.51 20.77
CA THR A 210 -2.55 0.03 20.81
C THR A 210 -3.23 -0.80 19.72
N ALA A 211 -2.37 -1.40 18.88
CA ALA A 211 -2.63 -2.58 18.06
C ALA A 211 -3.18 -3.75 18.90
N ALA A 212 -4.51 -3.83 18.99
CA ALA A 212 -5.25 -4.99 19.50
C ALA A 212 -6.63 -5.09 18.83
N ALA A 213 -6.67 -5.00 17.49
CA ALA A 213 -7.81 -5.41 16.66
C ALA A 213 -7.33 -5.79 15.25
N GLY A 214 -6.32 -6.67 15.16
CA GLY A 214 -5.78 -7.13 13.89
C GLY A 214 -6.59 -8.29 13.32
N GLY A 215 -7.07 -8.14 12.08
CA GLY A 215 -7.50 -9.28 11.27
C GLY A 215 -8.41 -8.98 10.08
N GLU A 216 -9.13 -7.85 10.02
CA GLU A 216 -10.29 -7.72 9.12
C GLU A 216 -10.01 -6.90 7.86
N GLY A 217 -9.26 -5.80 7.95
CA GLY A 217 -8.69 -5.15 6.75
C GLY A 217 -7.76 -6.09 5.97
N GLU A 218 -7.13 -7.04 6.66
CA GLU A 218 -6.27 -8.08 6.08
C GLU A 218 -7.05 -9.12 5.26
N GLN A 219 -8.32 -9.40 5.62
CA GLN A 219 -9.17 -10.36 4.93
C GLN A 219 -9.75 -9.81 3.62
N ALA A 220 -10.23 -8.57 3.64
CA ALA A 220 -10.69 -7.88 2.42
C ALA A 220 -9.54 -7.66 1.42
N ALA A 221 -8.31 -7.51 1.92
CA ALA A 221 -7.11 -7.34 1.10
C ALA A 221 -6.56 -8.63 0.47
N LEU A 222 -7.25 -9.79 0.59
CA LEU A 222 -6.76 -11.07 0.04
C LEU A 222 -6.67 -11.11 -1.50
N HIS A 223 -7.32 -10.19 -2.22
CA HIS A 223 -7.13 -10.05 -3.68
C HIS A 223 -6.16 -8.90 -4.04
N GLY A 224 -5.94 -7.93 -3.14
CA GLY A 224 -5.04 -6.81 -3.37
C GLY A 224 -5.55 -5.96 -4.53
N ASP A 225 -4.65 -5.44 -5.37
CA ASP A 225 -4.99 -4.60 -6.53
C ASP A 225 -5.31 -5.43 -7.80
N ALA A 226 -5.67 -6.70 -7.64
CA ALA A 226 -5.93 -7.58 -8.78
C ALA A 226 -7.22 -7.20 -9.54
N VAL A 227 -7.21 -7.45 -10.84
CA VAL A 227 -8.42 -7.34 -11.68
C VAL A 227 -9.26 -8.60 -11.50
N GLY A 228 -10.47 -8.45 -10.98
CA GLY A 228 -11.44 -9.53 -10.88
C GLY A 228 -12.03 -9.89 -12.25
N VAL A 229 -12.05 -11.19 -12.59
CA VAL A 229 -12.81 -11.69 -13.75
C VAL A 229 -14.28 -11.74 -13.37
N GLU A 230 -15.04 -10.77 -13.86
CA GLU A 230 -16.49 -10.70 -13.69
C GLU A 230 -17.20 -11.70 -14.61
N ILE A 231 -17.77 -12.76 -14.03
CA ILE A 231 -18.63 -13.71 -14.76
C ILE A 231 -20.09 -13.31 -14.52
N GLY A 232 -20.71 -12.63 -15.48
CA GLY A 232 -22.10 -12.20 -15.34
C GLY A 232 -22.36 -11.19 -14.23
N ASP A 233 -21.58 -10.10 -14.20
CA ASP A 233 -21.99 -8.88 -13.50
C ASP A 233 -23.34 -8.41 -14.06
N LEU A 234 -24.34 -8.37 -13.18
CA LEU A 234 -25.71 -7.99 -13.49
C LEU A 234 -26.12 -6.84 -12.58
N ARG A 235 -25.38 -5.75 -12.69
CA ARG A 235 -25.69 -4.46 -12.09
C ARG A 235 -26.12 -3.45 -13.16
N PRO A 236 -27.08 -2.55 -12.89
CA PRO A 236 -27.38 -1.47 -13.80
C PRO A 236 -26.13 -0.63 -14.07
N ARG A 237 -25.73 -0.52 -15.35
CA ARG A 237 -24.59 0.31 -15.78
C ARG A 237 -24.92 1.82 -15.79
N PHE A 238 -26.03 2.22 -15.18
CA PHE A 238 -26.53 3.59 -15.08
C PHE A 238 -27.01 3.85 -13.65
N ALA A 239 -26.34 4.75 -12.93
CA ALA A 239 -26.48 4.92 -11.48
C ALA A 239 -27.89 5.36 -11.07
N GLU A 240 -28.56 6.14 -11.90
CA GLU A 240 -29.90 6.67 -11.66
C GLU A 240 -30.94 5.54 -11.72
N LEU A 241 -30.76 4.56 -12.61
CA LEU A 241 -31.63 3.38 -12.64
C LEU A 241 -31.45 2.53 -11.38
N GLU A 242 -30.20 2.32 -10.96
CA GLU A 242 -29.93 1.63 -9.70
C GLU A 242 -30.57 2.37 -8.52
N ALA A 243 -30.31 3.67 -8.38
CA ALA A 243 -30.89 4.51 -7.34
C ALA A 243 -32.42 4.48 -7.36
N PHE A 244 -33.03 4.51 -8.54
CA PHE A 244 -34.48 4.38 -8.72
C PHE A 244 -35.00 3.02 -8.23
N LEU A 245 -34.37 1.92 -8.64
CA LEU A 245 -34.73 0.56 -8.22
C LEU A 245 -34.56 0.37 -6.71
N LEU A 246 -33.49 0.90 -6.12
CA LEU A 246 -33.24 0.85 -4.68
C LEU A 246 -34.29 1.68 -3.90
N HIS A 247 -34.59 2.90 -4.37
CA HIS A 247 -35.58 3.78 -3.75
C HIS A 247 -36.97 3.14 -3.75
N HIS A 248 -37.43 2.64 -4.90
CA HIS A 248 -38.76 2.04 -5.03
C HIS A 248 -38.84 0.64 -4.41
N GLY A 249 -37.74 -0.12 -4.41
CA GLY A 249 -37.61 -1.38 -3.67
C GLY A 249 -37.49 -1.17 -2.16
N LYS A 250 -37.29 0.07 -1.68
CA LYS A 250 -37.07 0.44 -0.28
C LYS A 250 -35.92 -0.33 0.37
N VAL A 251 -34.84 -0.52 -0.39
CA VAL A 251 -33.62 -1.25 0.01
C VAL A 251 -32.39 -0.37 -0.14
N ARG A 252 -31.32 -0.66 0.62
CA ARG A 252 -30.10 0.18 0.62
C ARG A 252 -29.05 -0.26 -0.38
N HIS A 253 -29.02 -1.54 -0.71
CA HIS A 253 -27.93 -2.14 -1.49
C HIS A 253 -28.45 -2.95 -2.67
N TRP A 254 -27.72 -2.94 -3.78
CA TRP A 254 -28.04 -3.74 -4.96
C TRP A 254 -28.18 -5.23 -4.63
N SER A 255 -27.25 -5.78 -3.84
CA SER A 255 -27.29 -7.19 -3.42
C SER A 255 -28.57 -7.55 -2.64
N GLU A 256 -29.14 -6.60 -1.89
CA GLU A 256 -30.43 -6.82 -1.20
C GLU A 256 -31.59 -6.83 -2.18
N TRP A 257 -31.59 -5.90 -3.15
CA TRP A 257 -32.60 -5.86 -4.21
C TRP A 257 -32.58 -7.16 -5.02
N TRP A 258 -31.39 -7.59 -5.45
CA TRP A 258 -31.18 -8.81 -6.22
C TRP A 258 -31.66 -10.07 -5.48
N ASP A 259 -31.32 -10.21 -4.19
CA ASP A 259 -31.77 -11.35 -3.37
C ASP A 259 -33.31 -11.45 -3.34
N GLN A 260 -33.98 -10.31 -3.14
CA GLN A 260 -35.44 -10.29 -2.99
C GLN A 260 -36.19 -10.53 -4.30
N TYR A 261 -35.78 -9.85 -5.37
CA TYR A 261 -36.56 -9.78 -6.62
C TYR A 261 -36.08 -10.77 -7.69
N VAL A 262 -34.88 -11.32 -7.57
CA VAL A 262 -34.31 -12.24 -8.57
C VAL A 262 -33.92 -13.59 -7.98
N GLU A 263 -33.05 -13.65 -6.96
CA GLU A 263 -32.57 -14.94 -6.41
C GLU A 263 -33.71 -15.82 -5.91
N ARG A 264 -34.54 -15.30 -5.00
CA ARG A 264 -35.57 -16.11 -4.35
C ARG A 264 -36.64 -16.60 -5.32
N PRO A 265 -37.20 -15.75 -6.22
CA PRO A 265 -38.15 -16.23 -7.22
C PRO A 265 -37.56 -17.32 -8.13
N LEU A 266 -36.27 -17.22 -8.47
CA LEU A 266 -35.61 -18.15 -9.37
C LEU A 266 -35.13 -19.45 -8.71
N ALA A 267 -34.91 -19.47 -7.39
CA ALA A 267 -34.40 -20.65 -6.68
C ALA A 267 -35.28 -21.91 -6.87
N ALA A 268 -36.61 -21.72 -6.99
CA ALA A 268 -37.59 -22.79 -7.20
C ALA A 268 -38.10 -22.90 -8.64
N ALA A 269 -37.67 -22.01 -9.54
CA ALA A 269 -38.12 -22.00 -10.93
C ALA A 269 -37.69 -23.28 -11.67
N ASP A 270 -38.51 -23.72 -12.63
CA ASP A 270 -38.09 -24.71 -13.61
C ASP A 270 -37.07 -24.11 -14.60
N HIS A 271 -36.45 -24.99 -15.39
CA HIS A 271 -35.35 -24.61 -16.27
C HIS A 271 -35.75 -23.57 -17.33
N ASP A 272 -36.94 -23.69 -17.91
CA ASP A 272 -37.37 -22.82 -19.00
C ASP A 272 -37.67 -21.41 -18.47
N THR A 273 -38.39 -21.32 -17.34
CA THR A 273 -38.63 -20.05 -16.65
C THR A 273 -37.32 -19.39 -16.21
N TYR A 274 -36.41 -20.15 -15.58
CA TYR A 274 -35.11 -19.62 -15.17
C TYR A 274 -34.34 -19.01 -16.35
N ARG A 275 -34.24 -19.74 -17.46
CA ARG A 275 -33.51 -19.30 -18.64
C ARG A 275 -34.15 -18.05 -19.27
N GLN A 276 -35.48 -18.05 -19.45
CA GLN A 276 -36.21 -16.90 -20.00
C GLN A 276 -36.02 -15.63 -19.16
N VAL A 277 -36.17 -15.74 -17.83
CA VAL A 277 -36.04 -14.59 -16.92
C VAL A 277 -34.61 -14.06 -16.87
N MET A 278 -33.60 -14.94 -16.77
CA MET A 278 -32.21 -14.50 -16.71
C MET A 278 -31.76 -13.82 -18.02
N VAL A 279 -32.14 -14.35 -19.19
CA VAL A 279 -31.89 -13.68 -20.48
C VAL A 279 -32.63 -12.34 -20.55
N LEU A 280 -33.88 -12.27 -20.09
CA LEU A 280 -34.64 -11.02 -20.03
C LEU A 280 -33.92 -9.97 -19.17
N ILE A 281 -33.43 -10.34 -17.98
CA ILE A 281 -32.70 -9.44 -17.09
C ILE A 281 -31.41 -8.93 -17.76
N GLY A 282 -30.65 -9.82 -18.39
CA GLY A 282 -29.45 -9.44 -19.14
C GLY A 282 -29.76 -8.49 -20.30
N SER A 283 -30.83 -8.75 -21.05
CA SER A 283 -31.30 -7.88 -22.14
C SER A 283 -31.75 -6.51 -21.62
N LEU A 284 -32.50 -6.48 -20.51
CA LEU A 284 -32.98 -5.26 -19.87
C LEU A 284 -31.80 -4.32 -19.55
N PHE A 285 -30.79 -4.82 -18.83
CA PHE A 285 -29.64 -3.99 -18.46
C PHE A 285 -28.80 -3.58 -19.66
N ARG A 286 -28.70 -4.41 -20.70
CA ARG A 286 -28.05 -4.03 -21.96
C ARG A 286 -28.79 -2.90 -22.67
N ARG A 287 -30.13 -2.95 -22.74
CA ARG A 287 -30.96 -1.95 -23.47
C ARG A 287 -31.07 -0.62 -22.75
N LEU A 288 -30.91 -0.62 -21.42
CA LEU A 288 -30.98 0.59 -20.59
C LEU A 288 -29.64 1.32 -20.45
N ARG A 289 -28.62 0.95 -21.24
CA ARG A 289 -27.32 1.62 -21.25
C ARG A 289 -27.40 3.06 -21.81
N PRO A 290 -26.58 4.00 -21.29
CA PRO A 290 -26.50 5.34 -21.85
C PRO A 290 -26.03 5.37 -23.31
N ALA A 291 -26.51 6.37 -24.07
CA ALA A 291 -26.12 6.59 -25.45
C ALA A 291 -24.60 6.88 -25.56
N GLY A 292 -23.91 6.20 -26.49
CA GLY A 292 -22.47 6.32 -26.71
C GLY A 292 -21.61 5.29 -25.98
N SER A 293 -22.20 4.47 -25.10
CA SER A 293 -21.50 3.39 -24.40
C SER A 293 -20.95 2.29 -25.32
N ASP A 294 -21.51 2.13 -26.52
CA ASP A 294 -21.08 1.18 -27.57
C ASP A 294 -19.65 1.44 -28.06
N ARG A 295 -19.18 2.70 -28.05
CA ARG A 295 -17.84 3.07 -28.56
C ARG A 295 -16.68 2.61 -27.66
N THR A 296 -17.01 2.10 -26.48
CA THR A 296 -16.07 1.68 -25.43
C THR A 296 -16.43 0.29 -24.88
N ASP A 297 -17.28 -0.46 -25.59
CA ASP A 297 -17.95 -1.63 -25.03
C ASP A 297 -17.11 -2.91 -25.10
N ARG A 298 -16.28 -3.12 -24.07
CA ARG A 298 -15.46 -4.32 -23.91
C ARG A 298 -16.29 -5.60 -23.86
N ASP A 299 -17.54 -5.53 -23.39
CA ASP A 299 -18.40 -6.70 -23.26
C ASP A 299 -18.79 -7.28 -24.62
N GLU A 300 -18.98 -6.45 -25.65
CA GLU A 300 -19.21 -6.95 -27.01
C GLU A 300 -17.97 -7.62 -27.59
N ASP A 301 -16.77 -7.06 -27.40
CA ASP A 301 -15.53 -7.72 -27.88
C ASP A 301 -15.28 -9.06 -27.18
N ARG A 302 -15.63 -9.18 -25.89
CA ARG A 302 -15.65 -10.46 -25.19
C ARG A 302 -16.62 -11.44 -25.83
N GLU A 303 -17.82 -11.01 -26.20
CA GLU A 303 -18.82 -11.88 -26.86
C GLU A 303 -18.35 -12.34 -28.25
N ARG A 304 -17.79 -11.42 -29.04
CA ARG A 304 -17.18 -11.73 -30.34
C ARG A 304 -16.08 -12.77 -30.19
N TYR A 305 -15.25 -12.62 -29.16
CA TYR A 305 -14.20 -13.56 -28.81
C TYR A 305 -14.77 -14.94 -28.43
N MET A 306 -15.71 -15.00 -27.48
CA MET A 306 -16.31 -16.24 -26.99
C MET A 306 -16.99 -17.02 -28.12
N TRP A 307 -17.79 -16.36 -28.95
CA TRP A 307 -18.44 -17.01 -30.11
C TRP A 307 -17.43 -17.53 -31.13
N THR A 308 -16.37 -16.76 -31.41
CA THR A 308 -15.28 -17.17 -32.29
C THR A 308 -14.58 -18.43 -31.75
N ARG A 309 -14.25 -18.46 -30.44
CA ARG A 309 -13.61 -19.62 -29.80
C ARG A 309 -14.50 -20.87 -29.81
N MET A 310 -15.79 -20.72 -29.50
CA MET A 310 -16.74 -21.85 -29.53
C MET A 310 -16.86 -22.44 -30.93
N ARG A 311 -16.99 -21.62 -31.98
CA ARG A 311 -17.06 -22.11 -33.38
C ARG A 311 -15.76 -22.81 -33.81
N GLN A 312 -14.60 -22.25 -33.48
CA GLN A 312 -13.30 -22.86 -33.75
C GLN A 312 -13.18 -24.23 -33.09
N HIS A 313 -13.60 -24.35 -31.82
CA HIS A 313 -13.61 -25.62 -31.11
C HIS A 313 -14.56 -26.64 -31.76
N LEU A 314 -15.80 -26.26 -32.07
CA LEU A 314 -16.78 -27.17 -32.71
C LEU A 314 -16.27 -27.67 -34.06
N ALA A 315 -15.67 -26.79 -34.87
CA ALA A 315 -15.10 -27.15 -36.15
C ALA A 315 -13.92 -28.14 -36.01
N ALA A 316 -13.08 -27.98 -34.97
CA ALA A 316 -11.92 -28.85 -34.74
C ALA A 316 -12.29 -30.20 -34.10
N SER A 317 -13.22 -30.20 -33.14
CA SER A 317 -13.62 -31.38 -32.36
C SER A 317 -14.70 -32.23 -33.04
N GLY A 318 -15.54 -31.62 -33.89
CA GLY A 318 -16.72 -32.26 -34.45
C GLY A 318 -17.82 -32.56 -33.42
N ALA A 319 -17.79 -31.91 -32.24
CA ALA A 319 -18.80 -32.10 -31.22
C ALA A 319 -20.19 -31.64 -31.69
N ASP A 320 -21.24 -32.39 -31.32
CA ASP A 320 -22.62 -32.03 -31.63
C ASP A 320 -23.07 -30.90 -30.68
N PRO A 321 -23.50 -29.73 -31.20
CA PRO A 321 -24.03 -28.64 -30.37
C PRO A 321 -25.16 -29.06 -29.41
N ALA A 322 -25.94 -30.08 -29.75
CA ALA A 322 -27.00 -30.60 -28.88
C ALA A 322 -26.45 -31.21 -27.58
N ASP A 323 -25.25 -31.80 -27.64
CA ASP A 323 -24.51 -32.38 -26.53
C ASP A 323 -23.63 -31.32 -25.81
N CYS A 324 -23.64 -30.07 -26.26
CA CYS A 324 -22.84 -28.98 -25.70
C CYS A 324 -23.68 -28.04 -24.82
N LEU A 325 -23.04 -27.37 -23.85
CA LEU A 325 -23.64 -26.34 -23.00
C LEU A 325 -22.72 -25.13 -22.94
N TYR A 326 -23.23 -23.93 -23.22
CA TYR A 326 -22.50 -22.67 -23.05
C TYR A 326 -22.95 -21.94 -21.79
N VAL A 327 -22.06 -21.81 -20.82
CA VAL A 327 -22.28 -21.17 -19.53
C VAL A 327 -21.64 -19.79 -19.55
N CYS A 328 -22.46 -18.74 -19.54
CA CYS A 328 -22.02 -17.36 -19.56
C CYS A 328 -22.91 -16.46 -18.71
N GLY A 329 -22.40 -15.30 -18.35
CA GLY A 329 -23.12 -14.23 -17.69
C GLY A 329 -24.40 -13.89 -18.44
N ALA A 330 -25.49 -13.66 -17.71
CA ALA A 330 -26.78 -13.40 -18.33
C ALA A 330 -26.77 -12.15 -19.24
N PHE A 331 -25.88 -11.19 -18.95
CA PHE A 331 -25.62 -10.05 -19.81
C PHE A 331 -25.17 -10.48 -21.21
N HIS A 332 -24.19 -11.40 -21.31
CA HIS A 332 -23.66 -11.93 -22.56
C HIS A 332 -24.61 -12.91 -23.26
N ALA A 333 -25.51 -13.57 -22.52
CA ALA A 333 -26.53 -14.44 -23.11
C ALA A 333 -27.50 -13.67 -24.04
N ALA A 334 -27.74 -12.38 -23.77
CA ALA A 334 -28.56 -11.48 -24.59
C ALA A 334 -27.74 -10.67 -25.62
N SER A 335 -26.57 -11.16 -26.01
CA SER A 335 -25.65 -10.49 -26.93
C SER A 335 -26.28 -10.16 -28.28
N ARG A 336 -25.85 -9.03 -28.87
CA ARG A 336 -26.28 -8.51 -30.19
C ARG A 336 -25.18 -8.43 -31.22
N VAL A 337 -24.01 -8.97 -30.92
CA VAL A 337 -22.88 -8.94 -31.85
C VAL A 337 -23.23 -9.76 -33.09
N GLU A 338 -22.74 -9.34 -34.25
CA GLU A 338 -23.00 -10.05 -35.51
C GLU A 338 -22.50 -11.51 -35.48
N GLN A 339 -21.46 -11.80 -34.69
CA GLN A 339 -20.91 -13.14 -34.48
C GLN A 339 -21.78 -14.04 -33.60
N PHE A 340 -22.90 -13.55 -33.04
CA PHE A 340 -23.76 -14.33 -32.15
C PHE A 340 -24.35 -15.55 -32.86
N GLY A 341 -24.29 -16.71 -32.21
CA GLY A 341 -24.88 -17.94 -32.69
C GLY A 341 -23.96 -18.78 -33.59
N LEU A 342 -24.34 -20.05 -33.75
CA LEU A 342 -23.57 -21.00 -34.57
C LEU A 342 -23.80 -20.82 -36.07
N ASP A 343 -24.95 -20.28 -36.45
CA ASP A 343 -25.37 -20.10 -37.84
C ASP A 343 -25.09 -18.68 -38.36
N SER A 344 -24.37 -17.86 -37.58
CA SER A 344 -23.97 -16.52 -38.02
C SER A 344 -23.09 -16.58 -39.27
N PRO A 345 -23.42 -15.80 -40.33
CA PRO A 345 -22.57 -15.69 -41.52
C PRO A 345 -21.41 -14.70 -41.33
N ALA A 346 -21.33 -14.01 -40.18
CA ALA A 346 -20.29 -13.03 -39.93
C ALA A 346 -18.91 -13.70 -39.86
N PRO A 347 -17.85 -13.05 -40.36
CA PRO A 347 -16.49 -13.57 -40.21
C PRO A 347 -16.10 -13.66 -38.73
N ASP A 348 -15.16 -14.56 -38.45
CA ASP A 348 -14.54 -14.67 -37.13
C ASP A 348 -13.91 -13.34 -36.71
N PHE A 349 -14.03 -13.04 -35.42
CA PHE A 349 -13.46 -11.83 -34.85
C PHE A 349 -11.93 -11.88 -34.89
N ALA A 350 -11.31 -10.77 -35.29
CA ALA A 350 -9.86 -10.66 -35.34
C ALA A 350 -9.28 -10.53 -33.92
N ILE A 351 -8.90 -11.65 -33.33
CA ILE A 351 -8.26 -11.71 -32.01
C ILE A 351 -6.80 -11.27 -32.14
N THR A 352 -6.41 -10.25 -31.36
CA THR A 352 -5.02 -9.79 -31.32
C THR A 352 -4.08 -10.88 -30.81
N PRO A 353 -2.81 -10.97 -31.26
CA PRO A 353 -1.86 -11.86 -30.63
C PRO A 353 -1.58 -11.46 -29.18
N ARG A 354 -1.32 -12.45 -28.31
CA ARG A 354 -0.83 -12.17 -26.95
C ARG A 354 0.52 -11.46 -26.99
N THR A 355 0.77 -10.62 -26.00
CA THR A 355 2.07 -9.98 -25.82
C THR A 355 3.15 -11.01 -25.44
N GLY A 356 4.43 -10.58 -25.41
CA GLY A 356 5.54 -11.41 -24.92
C GLY A 356 5.55 -11.58 -23.39
N THR A 357 4.60 -10.96 -22.68
CA THR A 357 4.49 -10.96 -21.22
C THR A 357 4.44 -12.37 -20.65
N ARG A 358 5.25 -12.61 -19.63
CA ARG A 358 5.36 -13.92 -19.00
C ARG A 358 4.37 -14.06 -17.84
N TRP A 359 3.24 -14.70 -18.12
CA TRP A 359 2.22 -15.02 -17.12
C TRP A 359 2.60 -16.24 -16.26
N ARG A 360 2.38 -16.12 -14.95
CA ARG A 360 2.48 -17.19 -13.96
C ARG A 360 1.08 -17.47 -13.41
N TYR A 361 0.77 -18.73 -13.18
CA TYR A 361 -0.58 -19.18 -12.84
C TYR A 361 -0.55 -19.93 -11.50
N GLY A 362 -1.50 -19.66 -10.61
CA GLY A 362 -1.62 -20.34 -9.32
C GLY A 362 -2.99 -20.17 -8.66
N LEU A 363 -3.16 -20.81 -7.50
CA LEU A 363 -4.34 -20.65 -6.65
C LEU A 363 -3.95 -19.84 -5.42
N ILE A 364 -4.82 -18.91 -5.00
CA ILE A 364 -4.65 -18.14 -3.76
C ILE A 364 -5.87 -18.31 -2.84
N PRO A 365 -5.68 -18.19 -1.50
CA PRO A 365 -6.79 -18.09 -0.58
C PRO A 365 -7.67 -16.90 -0.93
N SER A 366 -8.98 -17.09 -0.83
CA SER A 366 -9.97 -16.02 -0.95
C SER A 366 -10.81 -15.98 0.33
N SER A 367 -11.60 -14.92 0.49
CA SER A 367 -12.64 -14.87 1.51
C SER A 367 -13.93 -14.29 0.93
N HIS A 368 -15.04 -14.44 1.65
CA HIS A 368 -16.29 -13.79 1.25
C HIS A 368 -16.12 -12.26 1.20
N SER A 369 -15.45 -11.67 2.18
CA SER A 369 -15.21 -10.23 2.21
C SER A 369 -14.26 -9.76 1.11
N ALA A 370 -13.26 -10.56 0.71
CA ALA A 370 -12.40 -10.25 -0.43
C ALA A 370 -13.19 -10.22 -1.75
N ILE A 371 -14.09 -11.19 -1.94
CA ILE A 371 -14.99 -11.26 -3.10
C ILE A 371 -15.95 -10.06 -3.11
N GLU A 372 -16.52 -9.72 -1.95
CA GLU A 372 -17.41 -8.56 -1.82
C GLU A 372 -16.69 -7.26 -2.20
N ALA A 373 -15.46 -7.07 -1.70
CA ALA A 373 -14.64 -5.90 -2.05
C ALA A 373 -14.27 -5.87 -3.54
N GLN A 374 -13.86 -7.00 -4.12
CA GLN A 374 -13.44 -7.11 -5.51
C GLN A 374 -14.52 -6.69 -6.51
N PHE A 375 -15.78 -6.99 -6.20
CA PHE A 375 -16.93 -6.74 -7.10
C PHE A 375 -17.88 -5.65 -6.58
N GLY A 376 -17.49 -4.90 -5.54
CA GLY A 376 -18.31 -3.84 -4.97
C GLY A 376 -19.67 -4.31 -4.44
N LEU A 377 -19.75 -5.53 -3.91
CA LEU A 377 -20.97 -6.09 -3.33
C LEU A 377 -21.19 -5.58 -1.90
N ALA A 378 -22.44 -5.66 -1.43
CA ALA A 378 -22.74 -5.31 -0.05
C ALA A 378 -22.02 -6.25 0.94
N PRO A 379 -21.48 -5.73 2.06
CA PRO A 379 -20.88 -6.56 3.10
C PRO A 379 -21.82 -7.68 3.56
N GLY A 380 -21.30 -8.91 3.61
CA GLY A 380 -22.03 -10.11 4.01
C GLY A 380 -22.91 -10.75 2.92
N SER A 381 -23.04 -10.14 1.74
CA SER A 381 -23.87 -10.69 0.64
C SER A 381 -23.43 -12.08 0.17
N VAL A 382 -22.12 -12.33 0.07
CA VAL A 382 -21.59 -13.64 -0.35
C VAL A 382 -21.80 -14.68 0.77
N SER A 383 -21.74 -14.23 2.02
CA SER A 383 -22.05 -15.07 3.18
C SER A 383 -23.53 -15.49 3.22
N ILE A 384 -24.44 -14.55 2.92
CA ILE A 384 -25.87 -14.82 2.78
C ILE A 384 -26.12 -15.79 1.63
N ALA A 385 -25.49 -15.57 0.46
CA ALA A 385 -25.58 -16.48 -0.68
C ALA A 385 -25.15 -17.91 -0.31
N ALA A 386 -24.02 -18.07 0.39
CA ALA A 386 -23.54 -19.36 0.86
C ALA A 386 -24.49 -20.04 1.87
N ALA A 387 -25.15 -19.27 2.74
CA ALA A 387 -26.17 -19.77 3.67
C ALA A 387 -27.44 -20.23 2.92
N THR A 388 -27.93 -19.42 1.99
CA THR A 388 -29.07 -19.74 1.11
C THR A 388 -28.81 -21.02 0.31
N TRP A 389 -27.62 -21.14 -0.29
CA TRP A 389 -27.17 -22.36 -0.95
C TRP A 389 -27.23 -23.57 -0.02
N THR A 390 -26.64 -23.46 1.18
CA THR A 390 -26.62 -24.54 2.18
C THR A 390 -28.04 -24.99 2.57
N LYS A 391 -28.96 -24.05 2.74
CA LYS A 391 -30.38 -24.32 3.03
C LYS A 391 -31.04 -25.05 1.86
N ALA A 392 -30.81 -24.59 0.63
CA ALA A 392 -31.44 -25.13 -0.56
C ALA A 392 -30.99 -26.55 -0.94
N VAL A 393 -29.74 -26.93 -0.63
CA VAL A 393 -29.22 -28.29 -0.87
C VAL A 393 -29.46 -29.26 0.29
N GLY A 394 -30.00 -28.80 1.43
CA GLY A 394 -30.31 -29.63 2.59
C GLY A 394 -31.61 -30.44 2.45
N GLY A 395 -31.72 -31.56 3.19
CA GLY A 395 -32.95 -32.34 3.46
C GLY A 395 -33.66 -33.01 2.28
N SER A 396 -33.97 -32.26 1.23
CA SER A 396 -34.73 -32.64 0.04
C SER A 396 -34.24 -31.94 -1.24
N GLY A 397 -33.20 -31.12 -1.16
CA GLY A 397 -32.62 -30.37 -2.28
C GLY A 397 -31.82 -31.22 -3.28
N PRO A 398 -31.46 -30.65 -4.44
CA PRO A 398 -30.60 -31.33 -5.40
C PRO A 398 -29.20 -31.55 -4.81
N ALA A 399 -28.63 -32.74 -5.02
CA ALA A 399 -27.27 -33.04 -4.58
C ALA A 399 -26.26 -32.17 -5.37
N PRO A 400 -25.38 -31.40 -4.73
CA PRO A 400 -24.40 -30.58 -5.41
C PRO A 400 -23.29 -31.44 -6.04
N TYR A 401 -22.64 -30.91 -7.08
CA TYR A 401 -21.38 -31.48 -7.60
C TYR A 401 -20.21 -30.97 -6.77
N ARG A 402 -19.25 -31.86 -6.53
CA ARG A 402 -18.04 -31.60 -5.74
C ARG A 402 -16.90 -32.42 -6.32
N LEU A 403 -15.69 -31.88 -6.24
CA LEU A 403 -14.48 -32.58 -6.64
C LEU A 403 -14.12 -33.67 -5.62
N ASP A 404 -13.72 -34.84 -6.12
CA ASP A 404 -13.33 -35.97 -5.27
C ASP A 404 -12.05 -35.61 -4.49
N GLY A 405 -12.06 -35.87 -3.18
CA GLY A 405 -10.96 -35.56 -2.26
C GLY A 405 -10.93 -34.14 -1.69
N GLN A 406 -11.88 -33.27 -2.07
CA GLN A 406 -11.89 -31.87 -1.65
C GLN A 406 -12.08 -31.69 -0.13
N ARG A 407 -11.12 -31.00 0.51
CA ARG A 407 -11.11 -30.75 1.97
C ARG A 407 -12.32 -29.89 2.37
N GLY A 408 -13.15 -30.40 3.29
CA GLY A 408 -14.27 -29.67 3.90
C GLY A 408 -15.67 -30.20 3.57
N GLY A 409 -15.82 -31.11 2.61
CA GLY A 409 -17.08 -31.79 2.34
C GLY A 409 -17.28 -33.01 3.24
N LYS A 410 -18.38 -33.08 4.02
CA LYS A 410 -18.80 -34.35 4.63
C LYS A 410 -19.15 -35.33 3.51
N GLY A 411 -18.27 -36.28 3.24
CA GLY A 411 -18.42 -37.30 2.22
C GLY A 411 -19.60 -38.23 2.54
N GLY A 412 -20.76 -37.93 1.97
CA GLY A 412 -21.86 -38.86 1.90
C GLY A 412 -21.64 -39.83 0.74
N ARG A 413 -20.93 -40.95 0.99
CA ARG A 413 -21.03 -42.15 0.15
C ARG A 413 -22.42 -42.77 0.34
N GLY A 414 -23.45 -42.07 -0.15
CA GLY A 414 -24.84 -42.51 -0.16
C GLY A 414 -25.18 -43.04 -1.54
N ARG A 415 -25.51 -44.33 -1.62
CA ARG A 415 -25.94 -45.03 -2.83
C ARG A 415 -27.07 -44.26 -3.52
N ARG A 416 -26.81 -43.77 -4.74
CA ARG A 416 -27.73 -43.03 -5.62
C ARG A 416 -29.09 -43.72 -5.68
N LYS A 417 -30.16 -43.06 -5.21
CA LYS A 417 -31.51 -43.30 -5.72
C LYS A 417 -31.65 -42.47 -6.99
N SER A 418 -31.83 -43.13 -8.12
CA SER A 418 -32.23 -42.51 -9.37
C SER A 418 -33.54 -41.77 -9.15
N VAL A 419 -33.54 -40.44 -9.26
CA VAL A 419 -34.76 -39.68 -9.50
C VAL A 419 -35.31 -40.14 -10.85
N PRO A 420 -36.61 -40.42 -10.98
CA PRO A 420 -37.19 -40.82 -12.27
C PRO A 420 -36.88 -39.75 -13.32
N PRO A 421 -36.56 -40.13 -14.57
CA PRO A 421 -36.45 -39.16 -15.65
C PRO A 421 -37.82 -38.50 -15.82
N VAL A 422 -37.92 -37.22 -15.49
CA VAL A 422 -39.00 -36.38 -16.03
C VAL A 422 -38.67 -36.18 -17.49
N ALA A 423 -39.65 -36.43 -18.37
CA ALA A 423 -39.47 -36.37 -19.81
C ALA A 423 -38.87 -35.04 -20.24
N ALA A 424 -37.91 -35.09 -21.16
CA ALA A 424 -37.27 -33.92 -21.74
C ALA A 424 -38.34 -32.98 -22.32
N PRO A 425 -38.29 -31.66 -22.03
CA PRO A 425 -38.94 -30.70 -22.89
C PRO A 425 -38.10 -30.63 -24.18
N GLY A 426 -38.34 -31.58 -25.09
CA GLY A 426 -37.97 -31.45 -26.51
C GLY A 426 -39.07 -30.74 -27.31
N GLY A 427 -39.97 -30.03 -26.62
CA GLY A 427 -41.02 -29.25 -27.25
C GLY A 427 -40.50 -27.90 -27.73
N PRO A 428 -41.21 -27.24 -28.66
CA PRO A 428 -40.94 -25.85 -29.01
C PRO A 428 -40.94 -24.97 -27.76
N VAL A 429 -40.07 -23.94 -27.73
CA VAL A 429 -40.00 -22.96 -26.65
C VAL A 429 -41.40 -22.42 -26.39
N ALA A 430 -41.93 -22.66 -25.19
CA ALA A 430 -43.24 -22.18 -24.77
C ALA A 430 -43.07 -20.91 -23.93
N ASP A 431 -43.97 -19.96 -24.12
CA ASP A 431 -44.00 -18.73 -23.33
C ASP A 431 -44.36 -19.01 -21.86
N ARG A 432 -43.36 -18.92 -20.99
CA ARG A 432 -43.52 -18.94 -19.52
C ARG A 432 -43.38 -17.55 -18.91
N LEU A 433 -42.80 -16.63 -19.67
CA LEU A 433 -42.44 -15.30 -19.24
C LEU A 433 -43.68 -14.43 -19.00
N THR A 434 -44.69 -14.52 -19.88
CA THR A 434 -45.94 -13.77 -19.72
C THR A 434 -46.63 -14.09 -18.40
N GLY A 435 -46.74 -15.38 -18.06
CA GLY A 435 -47.35 -15.81 -16.80
C GLY A 435 -46.53 -15.41 -15.57
N PHE A 436 -45.20 -15.40 -15.69
CA PHE A 436 -44.30 -14.97 -14.62
C PHE A 436 -44.38 -13.46 -14.35
N LEU A 437 -44.51 -12.63 -15.40
CA LEU A 437 -44.58 -11.17 -15.28
C LEU A 437 -45.97 -10.65 -14.89
N ALA A 438 -47.03 -11.44 -15.07
CA ALA A 438 -48.40 -11.01 -14.85
C ALA A 438 -48.77 -10.73 -13.37
N ALA A 439 -47.94 -11.14 -12.41
CA ALA A 439 -48.14 -10.87 -10.99
C ALA A 439 -46.81 -10.71 -10.25
N PRO A 440 -46.75 -9.88 -9.19
CA PRO A 440 -45.56 -9.83 -8.34
C PRO A 440 -45.28 -11.22 -7.74
N PRO A 441 -44.01 -11.60 -7.58
CA PRO A 441 -43.64 -12.90 -7.04
C PRO A 441 -44.25 -13.09 -5.65
N HIS A 442 -44.76 -14.29 -5.38
CA HIS A 442 -45.30 -14.63 -4.07
C HIS A 442 -44.14 -14.68 -3.06
N LEU A 443 -44.00 -13.63 -2.25
CA LEU A 443 -42.96 -13.58 -1.23
C LEU A 443 -43.18 -14.70 -0.19
N ASP A 444 -42.10 -15.41 0.16
CA ASP A 444 -42.14 -16.46 1.16
C ASP A 444 -42.70 -15.95 2.50
N ARG A 445 -43.44 -16.82 3.20
CA ARG A 445 -43.90 -16.55 4.57
C ARG A 445 -42.71 -16.36 5.50
N LEU A 446 -42.91 -15.61 6.58
CA LEU A 446 -41.92 -15.41 7.63
C LEU A 446 -41.39 -16.75 8.16
N ASP A 447 -40.08 -16.97 8.07
CA ASP A 447 -39.38 -18.07 8.74
C ASP A 447 -39.09 -17.64 10.19
N GLU A 448 -40.10 -17.75 11.04
CA GLU A 448 -39.99 -17.34 12.45
C GLU A 448 -38.88 -18.08 13.20
N ALA A 449 -38.60 -19.33 12.82
CA ALA A 449 -37.58 -20.15 13.46
C ALA A 449 -36.17 -19.61 13.15
N GLU A 450 -35.91 -19.26 11.88
CA GLU A 450 -34.67 -18.65 11.42
C GLU A 450 -34.43 -17.30 12.11
N LEU A 451 -35.41 -16.39 12.06
CA LEU A 451 -35.29 -15.08 12.69
C LEU A 451 -35.09 -15.18 14.20
N ARG A 452 -35.83 -16.07 14.89
CA ARG A 452 -35.65 -16.32 16.32
C ARG A 452 -34.25 -16.85 16.63
N GLY A 453 -33.73 -17.73 15.78
CA GLY A 453 -32.35 -18.21 15.86
C GLY A 453 -31.36 -17.05 15.84
N TRP A 454 -31.47 -16.17 14.84
CA TRP A 454 -30.61 -14.99 14.71
C TRP A 454 -30.71 -14.07 15.93
N CYS A 455 -31.91 -13.77 16.43
CA CYS A 455 -32.13 -12.93 17.60
C CYS A 455 -31.47 -13.49 18.88
N VAL A 456 -31.54 -14.80 19.09
CA VAL A 456 -30.88 -15.45 20.24
C VAL A 456 -29.36 -15.40 20.11
N ASP A 457 -28.85 -15.66 18.92
CA ASP A 457 -27.42 -15.77 18.69
C ASP A 457 -26.72 -14.40 18.63
N ILE A 458 -27.37 -13.33 18.14
CA ILE A 458 -26.80 -11.98 18.21
C ILE A 458 -26.66 -11.50 19.65
N VAL A 459 -27.64 -11.76 20.52
CA VAL A 459 -27.55 -11.41 21.94
C VAL A 459 -26.42 -12.19 22.62
N ARG A 460 -26.27 -13.48 22.32
CA ARG A 460 -25.13 -14.28 22.82
C ARG A 460 -23.79 -13.72 22.33
N LEU A 461 -23.71 -13.31 21.08
CA LEU A 461 -22.50 -12.76 20.48
C LEU A 461 -22.17 -11.37 21.05
N ALA A 462 -23.18 -10.52 21.24
CA ALA A 462 -23.07 -9.20 21.87
C ALA A 462 -22.55 -9.31 23.32
N ARG A 463 -23.11 -10.21 24.14
CA ARG A 463 -22.60 -10.47 25.50
C ARG A 463 -21.12 -10.87 25.52
N ARG A 464 -20.70 -11.73 24.59
CA ARG A 464 -19.29 -12.15 24.48
C ARG A 464 -18.35 -11.00 24.10
N ASN A 465 -18.87 -9.95 23.47
CA ASN A 465 -18.13 -8.75 23.08
C ASN A 465 -18.33 -7.58 24.06
N GLY A 466 -18.88 -7.82 25.24
CA GLY A 466 -18.96 -6.82 26.31
C GLY A 466 -20.25 -5.98 26.33
N TYR A 467 -21.19 -6.22 25.43
CA TYR A 467 -22.49 -5.54 25.44
C TYR A 467 -23.39 -6.09 26.56
N LEU A 468 -24.11 -5.20 27.23
CA LEU A 468 -25.16 -5.53 28.20
C LEU A 468 -26.46 -5.94 27.49
N ALA A 469 -26.40 -7.04 26.74
CA ALA A 469 -27.56 -7.59 26.03
C ALA A 469 -28.31 -8.64 26.88
N SER A 470 -29.62 -8.69 26.78
CA SER A 470 -30.55 -9.50 27.57
C SER A 470 -31.51 -10.29 26.66
N THR A 471 -32.30 -11.21 27.23
CA THR A 471 -33.35 -11.88 26.44
C THR A 471 -34.43 -10.90 25.98
N ALA A 472 -34.64 -9.80 26.71
CA ALA A 472 -35.55 -8.74 26.28
C ALA A 472 -35.08 -8.09 24.98
N ASP A 473 -33.76 -7.92 24.79
CA ASP A 473 -33.21 -7.39 23.55
C ASP A 473 -33.41 -8.36 22.38
N ALA A 474 -33.34 -9.67 22.59
CA ALA A 474 -33.66 -10.64 21.53
C ALA A 474 -35.12 -10.52 21.07
N ILE A 475 -36.06 -10.31 22.01
CA ILE A 475 -37.48 -10.06 21.69
C ILE A 475 -37.64 -8.73 20.96
N ALA A 476 -36.97 -7.67 21.45
CA ALA A 476 -37.02 -6.35 20.82
C ALA A 476 -36.48 -6.38 19.39
N VAL A 477 -35.36 -7.06 19.14
CA VAL A 477 -34.79 -7.25 17.80
C VAL A 477 -35.75 -8.02 16.90
N PHE A 478 -36.38 -9.08 17.41
CA PHE A 478 -37.36 -9.87 16.65
C PHE A 478 -38.55 -9.01 16.19
N GLU A 479 -39.19 -8.32 17.12
CA GLU A 479 -40.35 -7.45 16.83
C GLU A 479 -39.95 -6.28 15.92
N THR A 480 -38.79 -5.66 16.19
CA THR A 480 -38.29 -4.53 15.42
C THR A 480 -37.91 -4.93 14.00
N SER A 481 -37.35 -6.13 13.79
CA SER A 481 -37.09 -6.66 12.45
C SER A 481 -38.39 -6.76 11.65
N ILE A 482 -39.47 -7.27 12.26
CA ILE A 482 -40.80 -7.38 11.63
C ILE A 482 -41.39 -6.00 11.35
N LEU A 483 -41.29 -5.07 12.29
CA LEU A 483 -41.76 -3.69 12.11
C LEU A 483 -41.02 -2.97 10.98
N LEU A 484 -39.69 -3.08 10.92
CA LEU A 484 -38.87 -2.49 9.84
C LEU A 484 -39.22 -3.08 8.47
N ALA A 485 -39.43 -4.41 8.40
CA ALA A 485 -39.91 -5.07 7.20
C ALA A 485 -41.28 -4.51 6.76
N GLY A 486 -42.22 -4.38 7.71
CA GLY A 486 -43.56 -3.83 7.47
C GLY A 486 -43.54 -2.38 6.99
N LEU A 487 -42.73 -1.50 7.59
CA LEU A 487 -42.54 -0.11 7.15
C LEU A 487 -42.00 -0.04 5.71
N ARG A 488 -41.16 -1.00 5.34
CA ARG A 488 -40.61 -1.18 3.99
C ARG A 488 -41.56 -1.97 3.07
N ASN A 489 -42.81 -2.18 3.48
CA ASN A 489 -43.85 -2.90 2.74
C ASN A 489 -43.47 -4.33 2.33
N ARG A 490 -42.76 -5.04 3.22
CA ARG A 490 -42.32 -6.42 2.99
C ARG A 490 -43.00 -7.38 3.97
N ALA A 491 -43.31 -8.58 3.46
CA ALA A 491 -43.98 -9.64 4.22
C ALA A 491 -43.06 -10.35 5.24
N ARG A 492 -41.74 -10.21 5.09
CA ARG A 492 -40.74 -10.78 6.00
C ARG A 492 -39.48 -9.91 6.10
N PRO A 493 -38.75 -9.94 7.23
CA PRO A 493 -37.45 -9.29 7.36
C PRO A 493 -36.37 -9.93 6.48
N THR A 494 -35.47 -9.09 5.95
CA THR A 494 -34.19 -9.49 5.37
C THR A 494 -33.08 -9.54 6.42
N PRO A 495 -31.92 -10.15 6.11
CA PRO A 495 -30.73 -10.04 6.95
C PRO A 495 -30.36 -8.58 7.28
N TYR A 496 -30.65 -7.63 6.38
CA TYR A 496 -30.40 -6.20 6.59
C TYR A 496 -31.39 -5.55 7.56
N ASP A 497 -32.68 -5.93 7.53
CA ASP A 497 -33.65 -5.51 8.56
C ASP A 497 -33.26 -6.00 9.94
N PHE A 498 -32.82 -7.26 9.99
CA PHE A 498 -32.36 -7.87 11.22
C PHE A 498 -31.12 -7.13 11.77
N ALA A 499 -30.16 -6.79 10.90
CA ALA A 499 -28.98 -6.03 11.29
C ALA A 499 -29.34 -4.62 11.79
N ASP A 500 -30.23 -3.91 11.08
CA ASP A 500 -30.74 -2.60 11.49
C ASP A 500 -31.45 -2.69 12.86
N ALA A 501 -32.28 -3.71 13.06
CA ALA A 501 -32.97 -3.95 14.32
C ALA A 501 -31.99 -4.28 15.46
N ALA A 502 -30.99 -5.11 15.19
CA ALA A 502 -29.96 -5.48 16.16
C ALA A 502 -29.13 -4.27 16.62
N VAL A 503 -28.66 -3.45 15.67
CA VAL A 503 -27.97 -2.20 16.00
C VAL A 503 -28.88 -1.29 16.82
N THR A 504 -30.13 -1.08 16.36
CA THR A 504 -31.09 -0.21 17.06
C THR A 504 -31.40 -0.66 18.49
N CYS A 505 -31.54 -1.97 18.73
CA CYS A 505 -31.95 -2.48 20.03
C CYS A 505 -30.78 -2.72 21.00
N ILE A 506 -29.58 -3.07 20.49
CA ILE A 506 -28.44 -3.50 21.32
C ILE A 506 -27.37 -2.41 21.43
N GLU A 507 -27.11 -1.66 20.36
CA GLU A 507 -26.02 -0.68 20.30
C GLU A 507 -26.47 0.66 20.90
N LYS A 508 -26.20 0.84 22.20
CA LYS A 508 -26.44 2.12 22.91
C LYS A 508 -25.21 3.02 22.86
N ASP A 509 -24.05 2.43 23.17
CA ASP A 509 -22.73 3.02 23.07
C ASP A 509 -21.77 1.97 22.48
N VAL A 510 -20.76 2.41 21.73
CA VAL A 510 -19.70 1.53 21.23
C VAL A 510 -18.79 1.14 22.40
N VAL A 511 -18.52 -0.16 22.56
CA VAL A 511 -17.58 -0.65 23.58
C VAL A 511 -16.14 -0.48 23.07
N PRO A 512 -15.29 0.37 23.68
CA PRO A 512 -13.94 0.62 23.18
C PRO A 512 -13.11 -0.66 23.07
N GLY A 513 -12.45 -0.85 21.92
CA GLY A 513 -11.61 -2.02 21.65
C GLY A 513 -12.38 -3.33 21.41
N ARG A 514 -13.70 -3.28 21.22
CA ARG A 514 -14.54 -4.43 20.85
C ARG A 514 -15.24 -4.18 19.51
N ARG A 515 -15.74 -5.26 18.91
CA ARG A 515 -16.50 -5.21 17.65
C ARG A 515 -17.89 -4.64 17.90
N ASP A 516 -18.33 -3.74 17.04
CA ASP A 516 -19.68 -3.16 17.07
C ASP A 516 -20.78 -4.18 16.73
N VAL A 517 -22.04 -3.89 17.06
CA VAL A 517 -23.16 -4.83 16.83
C VAL A 517 -23.35 -5.09 15.34
N ARG A 518 -23.11 -4.10 14.49
CA ARG A 518 -23.14 -4.27 13.03
C ARG A 518 -22.19 -5.37 12.58
N ARG A 519 -20.94 -5.36 13.07
CA ARG A 519 -19.93 -6.38 12.77
C ARG A 519 -20.30 -7.73 13.37
N LEU A 520 -20.94 -7.75 14.54
CA LEU A 520 -21.47 -8.99 15.12
C LEU A 520 -22.58 -9.60 14.25
N CYS A 521 -23.45 -8.78 13.64
CA CYS A 521 -24.45 -9.25 12.69
C CYS A 521 -23.82 -9.87 11.43
N GLU A 522 -22.76 -9.28 10.89
CA GLU A 522 -22.03 -9.84 9.75
C GLU A 522 -21.42 -11.22 10.09
N ILE A 523 -20.81 -11.34 11.28
CA ILE A 523 -20.28 -12.61 11.78
C ILE A 523 -21.39 -13.65 11.94
N LEU A 524 -22.55 -13.24 12.45
CA LEU A 524 -23.68 -14.13 12.69
C LEU A 524 -24.28 -14.66 11.39
N LEU A 525 -24.52 -13.77 10.42
CA LEU A 525 -25.23 -14.07 9.17
C LEU A 525 -24.40 -14.90 8.18
N GLY A 526 -23.21 -15.32 8.59
CA GLY A 526 -22.40 -16.32 7.89
C GLY A 526 -20.91 -16.16 8.16
N GLY A 527 -20.48 -14.97 8.59
CA GLY A 527 -19.09 -14.60 8.87
C GLY A 527 -18.20 -14.68 7.64
N ASP A 528 -17.07 -13.97 7.67
CA ASP A 528 -16.13 -14.07 6.56
C ASP A 528 -15.51 -15.48 6.52
N ARG A 529 -15.90 -16.28 5.52
CA ARG A 529 -15.32 -17.59 5.31
C ARG A 529 -14.09 -17.45 4.44
N ILE A 530 -12.96 -17.80 5.02
CA ILE A 530 -11.68 -17.81 4.31
C ILE A 530 -11.40 -19.23 3.84
N GLY A 531 -11.11 -19.40 2.56
CA GLY A 531 -10.66 -20.68 2.04
C GLY A 531 -9.17 -20.91 2.25
N GLN A 532 -8.70 -22.04 1.76
CA GLN A 532 -7.33 -22.50 1.96
C GLN A 532 -6.85 -23.24 0.72
N VAL A 533 -5.64 -22.93 0.27
CA VAL A 533 -4.94 -23.70 -0.75
C VAL A 533 -4.24 -24.85 -0.04
N GLY A 534 -4.56 -26.09 -0.40
CA GLY A 534 -3.90 -27.25 0.19
C GLY A 534 -2.47 -27.42 -0.33
N TYR A 535 -1.67 -28.14 0.45
CA TYR A 535 -0.25 -28.36 0.20
C TYR A 535 0.07 -28.76 -1.26
N ASP A 536 -0.67 -29.69 -1.86
CA ASP A 536 -0.40 -30.19 -3.21
C ASP A 536 -0.60 -29.13 -4.30
N ALA A 537 -1.47 -28.15 -4.07
CA ALA A 537 -1.72 -27.03 -4.97
C ALA A 537 -0.81 -25.82 -4.73
N LEU A 538 0.08 -25.88 -3.72
CA LEU A 538 1.04 -24.79 -3.46
C LEU A 538 2.16 -24.79 -4.51
N PRO A 539 2.69 -23.60 -4.86
CA PRO A 539 3.91 -23.49 -5.66
C PRO A 539 5.08 -24.26 -5.03
N PRO A 540 6.03 -24.78 -5.83
CA PRO A 540 7.19 -25.51 -5.31
C PRO A 540 7.96 -24.79 -4.20
N LEU A 541 8.15 -23.47 -4.33
CA LEU A 541 8.82 -22.65 -3.30
C LEU A 541 8.05 -22.65 -1.97
N ALA A 542 6.72 -22.51 -2.02
CA ALA A 542 5.89 -22.52 -0.82
C ALA A 542 5.90 -23.90 -0.14
N ARG A 543 5.94 -25.00 -0.92
CA ARG A 543 6.13 -26.36 -0.38
C ARG A 543 7.50 -26.53 0.27
N ASP A 544 8.57 -26.10 -0.40
CA ASP A 544 9.95 -26.14 0.14
C ASP A 544 10.04 -25.44 1.50
N VAL A 545 9.38 -24.28 1.66
CA VAL A 545 9.32 -23.56 2.93
C VAL A 545 8.65 -24.39 4.02
N LEU A 546 7.49 -24.99 3.74
CA LEU A 546 6.78 -25.82 4.72
C LEU A 546 7.57 -27.08 5.08
N ASP A 547 8.21 -27.71 4.10
CA ASP A 547 9.02 -28.92 4.30
C ASP A 547 10.26 -28.65 5.16
N ARG A 548 10.97 -27.55 4.89
CA ARG A 548 12.17 -27.14 5.65
C ARG A 548 11.85 -26.70 7.08
N LEU A 549 10.61 -26.28 7.37
CA LEU A 549 10.16 -25.92 8.71
C LEU A 549 9.45 -27.07 9.45
N GLN A 550 9.26 -28.22 8.80
CA GLN A 550 8.67 -29.43 9.40
C GLN A 550 9.35 -29.87 10.72
N PRO A 551 10.69 -29.73 10.90
CA PRO A 551 11.34 -30.06 12.17
C PRO A 551 10.84 -29.27 13.39
N LEU A 552 10.20 -28.11 13.19
CA LEU A 552 9.59 -27.34 14.29
C LEU A 552 8.39 -28.04 14.94
N GLY A 553 7.83 -29.07 14.29
CA GLY A 553 6.67 -29.82 14.80
C GLY A 553 5.38 -28.99 14.87
N LEU A 554 5.32 -27.87 14.13
CA LEU A 554 4.17 -26.98 14.08
C LEU A 554 3.34 -27.23 12.83
N ASP A 555 2.02 -27.13 12.97
CA ASP A 555 1.10 -27.13 11.85
C ASP A 555 0.99 -25.72 11.26
N LEU A 556 1.90 -25.41 10.33
CA LEU A 556 2.07 -24.09 9.73
C LEU A 556 1.03 -23.78 8.64
N GLU A 557 0.25 -24.77 8.21
CA GLU A 557 -0.91 -24.59 7.32
C GLU A 557 -2.09 -23.93 8.06
N LYS A 558 -2.16 -24.05 9.39
CA LYS A 558 -3.20 -23.41 10.19
C LYS A 558 -3.02 -21.88 10.21
N ARG A 559 -4.16 -21.18 10.22
CA ARG A 559 -4.22 -19.70 10.33
C ARG A 559 -3.91 -19.16 11.74
N THR A 560 -3.77 -20.03 12.72
CA THR A 560 -3.41 -19.68 14.10
C THR A 560 -1.93 -19.36 14.21
N ILE A 561 -1.56 -18.47 15.12
CA ILE A 561 -0.16 -18.20 15.43
C ILE A 561 0.44 -19.44 16.11
N GLY A 562 1.46 -20.03 15.50
CA GLY A 562 2.27 -21.09 16.08
C GLY A 562 3.51 -20.48 16.74
N ARG A 563 3.79 -20.82 17.99
CA ARG A 563 5.01 -20.38 18.68
C ARG A 563 6.10 -21.43 18.54
N ALA A 564 7.24 -21.04 17.97
CA ALA A 564 8.43 -21.88 17.85
C ALA A 564 9.50 -21.44 18.86
N LEU A 565 10.09 -22.40 19.55
CA LEU A 565 11.24 -22.20 20.43
C LEU A 565 12.40 -23.01 19.86
N LEU A 566 13.50 -22.34 19.53
CA LEU A 566 14.68 -22.96 18.94
C LEU A 566 15.82 -22.84 19.96
N ASP A 567 16.36 -23.99 20.39
CA ASP A 567 17.63 -24.06 21.11
C ASP A 567 18.67 -24.66 20.18
N LEU A 568 19.46 -23.80 19.54
CA LEU A 568 20.43 -24.20 18.52
C LEU A 568 21.67 -24.88 19.12
N HIS A 569 21.86 -24.80 20.45
CA HIS A 569 22.92 -25.53 21.14
C HIS A 569 22.48 -26.96 21.47
N ALA A 570 21.26 -27.10 22.01
CA ALA A 570 20.72 -28.41 22.37
C ALA A 570 20.29 -29.24 21.14
N ASP A 571 19.76 -28.59 20.10
CA ASP A 571 19.37 -29.23 18.84
C ASP A 571 19.94 -28.49 17.62
N PRO A 572 21.16 -28.84 17.18
CA PRO A 572 21.79 -28.25 16.00
C PRO A 572 21.01 -28.49 14.69
N GLY A 573 20.09 -29.47 14.65
CA GLY A 573 19.25 -29.74 13.48
C GLY A 573 18.29 -28.59 13.14
N LEU A 574 17.97 -27.73 14.10
CA LEU A 574 17.10 -26.56 13.94
C LEU A 574 17.79 -25.36 13.30
N ALA A 575 19.12 -25.41 13.06
CA ALA A 575 19.86 -24.31 12.44
C ALA A 575 19.31 -23.94 11.05
N GLY A 576 18.93 -24.94 10.24
CA GLY A 576 18.31 -24.71 8.94
C GLY A 576 16.95 -24.02 9.02
N CYS A 577 16.17 -24.29 10.07
CA CYS A 577 14.91 -23.59 10.33
C CYS A 577 15.17 -22.13 10.72
N SER A 578 16.14 -21.86 11.60
CA SER A 578 16.53 -20.49 11.97
C SER A 578 16.96 -19.68 10.74
N ASP A 579 17.85 -20.24 9.89
CA ASP A 579 18.28 -19.60 8.65
C ASP A 579 17.11 -19.23 7.74
N LEU A 580 16.17 -20.15 7.55
CA LEU A 580 14.97 -19.91 6.77
C LEU A 580 14.05 -18.84 7.38
N LEU A 581 13.81 -18.87 8.70
CA LEU A 581 12.94 -17.89 9.37
C LEU A 581 13.49 -16.46 9.25
N TRP A 582 14.81 -16.28 9.31
CA TRP A 582 15.43 -14.97 9.11
C TRP A 582 15.32 -14.46 7.67
N ILE A 583 15.34 -15.34 6.67
CA ILE A 583 15.06 -14.99 5.27
C ILE A 583 13.58 -14.63 5.11
N LEU A 584 12.67 -15.46 5.61
CA LEU A 584 11.23 -15.22 5.51
C LEU A 584 10.81 -13.92 6.20
N ARG A 585 11.42 -13.57 7.34
CA ARG A 585 11.21 -12.27 8.00
C ARG A 585 11.56 -11.07 7.11
N HIS A 586 12.49 -11.23 6.18
CA HIS A 586 12.85 -10.19 5.23
C HIS A 586 11.92 -10.17 4.00
N LEU A 587 11.36 -11.31 3.62
CA LEU A 587 10.55 -11.45 2.40
C LEU A 587 9.04 -11.26 2.62
N LEU A 588 8.53 -11.63 3.79
CA LEU A 588 7.11 -11.65 4.13
C LEU A 588 6.71 -10.45 5.03
N PRO A 589 5.40 -10.17 5.17
CA PRO A 589 4.89 -9.20 6.13
C PRO A 589 5.42 -9.43 7.56
N GLY A 590 5.61 -8.35 8.31
CA GLY A 590 6.33 -8.38 9.60
C GLY A 590 5.67 -9.22 10.70
N ASP A 591 4.39 -9.54 10.56
CA ASP A 591 3.60 -10.40 11.44
C ASP A 591 3.55 -11.87 11.00
N ALA A 592 3.96 -12.19 9.76
CA ALA A 592 4.01 -13.56 9.26
C ALA A 592 5.10 -14.40 9.97
N VAL A 593 6.27 -13.78 10.20
CA VAL A 593 7.41 -14.39 10.89
C VAL A 593 8.02 -13.37 11.84
N ARG A 594 7.57 -13.40 13.10
CA ARG A 594 7.92 -12.41 14.11
C ARG A 594 8.83 -13.01 15.21
N PRO A 595 10.07 -12.53 15.38
CA PRO A 595 10.93 -12.90 16.49
C PRO A 595 10.44 -12.21 17.77
N ILE A 596 10.31 -12.98 18.83
CA ILE A 596 10.09 -12.53 20.20
C ILE A 596 11.44 -12.41 20.92
N MET A 597 12.33 -13.37 20.68
CA MET A 597 13.67 -13.45 21.24
C MET A 597 14.63 -13.95 20.15
N GLY A 598 15.84 -13.41 20.13
CA GLY A 598 16.86 -13.75 19.16
C GLY A 598 17.20 -12.58 18.23
N GLU A 599 18.46 -12.49 17.85
CA GLU A 599 19.01 -11.50 16.95
C GLU A 599 20.01 -12.12 15.98
N ARG A 600 20.02 -11.56 14.77
CA ARG A 600 20.97 -11.90 13.71
C ARG A 600 21.65 -10.64 13.21
N ARG A 601 22.92 -10.51 13.58
CA ARG A 601 23.78 -9.36 13.25
C ARG A 601 25.05 -9.86 12.57
N LEU A 602 25.82 -8.96 11.97
CA LEU A 602 27.12 -9.33 11.41
C LEU A 602 28.01 -9.98 12.46
N GLY A 603 28.47 -11.21 12.19
CA GLY A 603 29.32 -11.98 13.10
C GLY A 603 28.65 -12.48 14.38
N HIS A 604 27.34 -12.25 14.58
CA HIS A 604 26.62 -12.71 15.77
C HIS A 604 25.32 -13.42 15.40
N ARG A 605 25.15 -14.62 15.94
CA ARG A 605 23.92 -15.41 15.86
C ARG A 605 23.49 -15.79 17.26
N SER A 606 22.21 -15.65 17.56
CA SER A 606 21.65 -16.08 18.82
C SER A 606 21.68 -17.60 18.95
N ILE A 607 21.94 -18.09 20.16
CA ILE A 607 21.98 -19.52 20.46
C ILE A 607 20.57 -20.05 20.74
N GLN A 608 19.70 -19.20 21.28
CA GLN A 608 18.30 -19.48 21.51
C GLN A 608 17.44 -18.42 20.82
N GLU A 609 16.34 -18.85 20.21
CA GLU A 609 15.40 -17.99 19.50
C GLU A 609 13.95 -18.38 19.84
N SER A 610 13.06 -17.38 19.84
CA SER A 610 11.62 -17.59 20.00
C SER A 610 10.90 -16.82 18.91
N TRP A 611 9.95 -17.47 18.25
CA TRP A 611 9.23 -16.93 17.12
C TRP A 611 7.72 -17.12 17.25
N ASP A 612 6.95 -16.14 16.80
CA ASP A 612 5.54 -16.28 16.46
C ASP A 612 5.44 -16.42 14.93
N LEU A 613 4.84 -17.52 14.46
CA LEU A 613 4.71 -17.88 13.05
C LEU A 613 3.24 -17.91 12.64
N ALA A 614 2.89 -17.20 11.58
CA ALA A 614 1.53 -17.09 11.06
C ALA A 614 1.45 -17.41 9.56
N LEU A 615 2.27 -18.35 9.06
CA LEU A 615 2.37 -18.65 7.62
C LEU A 615 1.03 -19.05 6.99
N GLY A 616 0.19 -19.84 7.66
CA GLY A 616 -1.15 -20.18 7.15
C GLY A 616 -2.10 -18.98 7.07
N ARG A 617 -1.89 -17.94 7.91
CA ARG A 617 -2.62 -16.67 7.79
C ARG A 617 -2.18 -15.91 6.54
N HIS A 618 -0.87 -15.80 6.34
CA HIS A 618 -0.23 -15.11 5.21
C HIS A 618 0.12 -16.04 4.05
N GLN A 619 -0.71 -17.06 3.80
CA GLN A 619 -0.45 -18.08 2.77
C GLN A 619 -0.35 -17.47 1.37
N ARG A 620 -1.12 -16.40 1.08
CA ARG A 620 -1.00 -15.62 -0.16
C ARG A 620 0.42 -15.08 -0.37
N ALA A 621 0.96 -14.36 0.61
CA ALA A 621 2.29 -13.76 0.50
C ALA A 621 3.37 -14.84 0.27
N LEU A 622 3.22 -16.01 0.89
CA LEU A 622 4.10 -17.16 0.66
C LEU A 622 3.97 -17.74 -0.75
N ILE A 623 2.74 -17.85 -1.28
CA ILE A 623 2.47 -18.31 -2.66
C ILE A 623 3.08 -17.33 -3.67
N GLU A 624 2.94 -16.02 -3.44
CA GLU A 624 3.44 -14.98 -4.33
C GLU A 624 4.97 -14.96 -4.46
N LEU A 625 5.72 -15.40 -3.44
CA LEU A 625 7.17 -15.60 -3.57
C LEU A 625 7.51 -16.62 -4.67
N GLY A 626 6.67 -17.62 -4.90
CA GLY A 626 6.81 -18.58 -6.00
C GLY A 626 6.66 -17.94 -7.39
N TYR A 627 6.03 -16.77 -7.48
CA TYR A 627 5.98 -15.96 -8.70
C TYR A 627 7.19 -15.05 -8.89
N GLU A 628 8.16 -15.04 -7.98
CA GLU A 628 9.42 -14.34 -8.16
C GLU A 628 10.54 -15.32 -8.50
N GLY A 629 10.66 -16.43 -7.78
CA GLY A 629 11.74 -17.41 -7.94
C GLY A 629 11.37 -18.83 -7.55
N VAL A 630 12.33 -19.76 -7.67
CA VAL A 630 12.14 -21.17 -7.31
C VAL A 630 12.54 -21.49 -5.86
N THR A 631 13.40 -20.68 -5.26
CA THR A 631 13.78 -20.76 -3.83
C THR A 631 13.72 -19.39 -3.17
N VAL A 632 13.53 -19.35 -1.84
CA VAL A 632 13.49 -18.09 -1.07
C VAL A 632 14.83 -17.35 -1.12
N GLU A 633 15.95 -18.08 -1.19
CA GLU A 633 17.29 -17.51 -1.33
C GLU A 633 17.44 -16.77 -2.66
N GLN A 634 16.93 -17.36 -3.75
CA GLN A 634 16.96 -16.72 -5.07
C GLN A 634 16.08 -15.46 -5.10
N VAL A 635 14.88 -15.51 -4.50
CA VAL A 635 13.99 -14.34 -4.41
C VAL A 635 14.67 -13.21 -3.64
N LEU A 636 15.29 -13.53 -2.50
CA LEU A 636 16.06 -12.57 -1.73
C LEU A 636 17.23 -11.98 -2.53
N GLU A 637 18.04 -12.81 -3.19
CA GLU A 637 19.15 -12.36 -4.04
C GLU A 637 18.67 -11.38 -5.14
N GLN A 638 17.55 -11.70 -5.80
CA GLN A 638 16.97 -10.84 -6.84
C GLN A 638 16.45 -9.52 -6.28
N ARG A 639 15.74 -9.53 -5.14
CA ARG A 639 15.25 -8.30 -4.49
C ARG A 639 16.40 -7.39 -4.04
N LEU A 640 17.48 -7.96 -3.49
CA LEU A 640 18.68 -7.21 -3.12
C LEU A 640 19.39 -6.61 -4.36
N ARG A 641 19.48 -7.34 -5.48
CA ARG A 641 20.02 -6.78 -6.73
C ARG A 641 19.16 -5.64 -7.28
N ARG A 642 17.84 -5.78 -7.19
CA ARG A 642 16.90 -4.77 -7.69
C ARG A 642 16.96 -3.48 -6.87
N SER A 643 17.06 -3.59 -5.54
CA SER A 643 17.09 -2.42 -4.66
C SER A 643 18.30 -1.51 -4.88
N VAL A 644 19.43 -2.03 -5.36
CA VAL A 644 20.65 -1.24 -5.64
C VAL A 644 20.78 -0.75 -7.09
N ARG A 645 19.85 -1.16 -7.96
CA ARG A 645 19.81 -0.77 -9.39
C ARG A 645 18.65 0.16 -9.73
N GLY A 646 17.75 0.42 -8.78
CA GLY A 646 16.65 1.37 -8.94
C GLY A 646 17.13 2.82 -9.11
N PRO A 647 16.25 3.72 -9.59
CA PRO A 647 16.57 5.14 -9.76
C PRO A 647 16.91 5.83 -8.43
N ASP A 648 16.24 5.44 -7.35
CA ASP A 648 16.44 5.99 -5.99
C ASP A 648 17.47 5.19 -5.17
N ALA A 649 18.31 4.38 -5.82
CA ALA A 649 19.30 3.56 -5.12
C ALA A 649 20.41 4.43 -4.53
N THR A 650 20.70 4.25 -3.24
CA THR A 650 21.75 5.00 -2.52
C THR A 650 22.89 4.11 -2.04
N ALA A 651 24.05 4.71 -1.75
CA ALA A 651 25.19 3.99 -1.20
C ALA A 651 24.85 3.33 0.14
N ALA A 652 24.06 3.99 1.00
CA ALA A 652 23.56 3.42 2.24
C ALA A 652 22.68 2.20 2.00
N GLY A 653 21.76 2.26 1.03
CA GLY A 653 20.92 1.12 0.62
C GLY A 653 21.75 -0.05 0.09
N ALA A 654 22.80 0.22 -0.69
CA ALA A 654 23.70 -0.83 -1.18
C ALA A 654 24.54 -1.48 -0.08
N LEU A 655 25.07 -0.70 0.87
CA LEU A 655 25.73 -1.25 2.06
C LEU A 655 24.77 -2.09 2.91
N ALA A 656 23.50 -1.69 3.05
CA ALA A 656 22.48 -2.49 3.71
C ALA A 656 22.28 -3.83 3.00
N ALA A 657 22.19 -3.82 1.66
CA ALA A 657 22.08 -5.04 0.87
C ALA A 657 23.31 -5.97 1.02
N VAL A 658 24.51 -5.40 1.18
CA VAL A 658 25.73 -6.16 1.51
C VAL A 658 25.62 -6.82 2.89
N GLU A 659 25.20 -6.08 3.93
CA GLU A 659 24.98 -6.65 5.26
C GLU A 659 23.97 -7.81 5.22
N ASP A 660 22.92 -7.64 4.43
CA ASP A 660 21.85 -8.62 4.20
C ASP A 660 22.34 -9.88 3.49
N ALA A 661 23.15 -9.71 2.45
CA ALA A 661 23.77 -10.82 1.72
C ALA A 661 24.73 -11.63 2.63
N ILE A 662 25.54 -10.96 3.47
CA ILE A 662 26.42 -11.62 4.43
C ILE A 662 25.61 -12.39 5.47
N ARG A 663 24.59 -11.75 6.06
CA ARG A 663 23.87 -12.32 7.20
C ARG A 663 22.90 -13.43 6.79
N LEU A 664 22.26 -13.32 5.61
CA LEU A 664 21.17 -14.22 5.18
C LEU A 664 21.56 -15.24 4.11
N LEU A 665 22.41 -14.88 3.14
CA LEU A 665 22.66 -15.71 1.95
C LEU A 665 24.03 -16.39 1.92
N HIS A 666 25.01 -15.90 2.70
CA HIS A 666 26.38 -16.41 2.75
C HIS A 666 27.04 -16.54 1.36
N SER A 667 26.74 -15.61 0.45
CA SER A 667 27.26 -15.61 -0.94
C SER A 667 28.35 -14.55 -1.12
N PRO A 668 29.64 -14.93 -1.13
CA PRO A 668 30.74 -13.96 -1.30
C PRO A 668 30.66 -13.22 -2.64
N ARG A 669 30.25 -13.92 -3.71
CA ARG A 669 30.09 -13.34 -5.05
C ARG A 669 29.05 -12.22 -5.06
N LEU A 670 27.92 -12.42 -4.40
CA LEU A 670 26.86 -11.39 -4.32
C LEU A 670 27.32 -10.21 -3.47
N VAL A 671 28.04 -10.47 -2.38
CA VAL A 671 28.64 -9.42 -1.54
C VAL A 671 29.61 -8.55 -2.34
N ASP A 672 30.47 -9.15 -3.16
CA ASP A 672 31.40 -8.40 -4.01
C ASP A 672 30.68 -7.59 -5.10
N GLU A 673 29.62 -8.15 -5.71
CA GLU A 673 28.78 -7.46 -6.70
C GLU A 673 28.08 -6.24 -6.08
N LEU A 674 27.38 -6.43 -4.96
CA LEU A 674 26.65 -5.35 -4.27
C LEU A 674 27.61 -4.31 -3.67
N GLY A 675 28.78 -4.77 -3.18
CA GLY A 675 29.84 -3.91 -2.67
C GLY A 675 30.43 -3.01 -3.76
N THR A 676 30.71 -3.57 -4.94
CA THR A 676 31.16 -2.79 -6.10
C THR A 676 30.10 -1.76 -6.49
N ARG A 677 28.82 -2.14 -6.49
CA ARG A 677 27.71 -1.20 -6.75
C ARG A 677 27.64 -0.08 -5.70
N ALA A 678 27.93 -0.37 -4.44
CA ALA A 678 27.99 0.65 -3.39
C ALA A 678 29.08 1.70 -3.67
N VAL A 679 30.25 1.28 -4.20
CA VAL A 679 31.33 2.20 -4.61
C VAL A 679 30.88 3.12 -5.74
N GLU A 680 30.20 2.57 -6.76
CA GLU A 680 29.66 3.35 -7.87
C GLU A 680 28.66 4.40 -7.38
N LEU A 681 27.68 3.97 -6.57
CA LEU A 681 26.64 4.86 -6.04
C LEU A 681 27.23 5.99 -5.20
N LEU A 682 28.20 5.69 -4.34
CA LEU A 682 28.91 6.67 -3.53
C LEU A 682 29.63 7.71 -4.41
N SER A 683 30.29 7.27 -5.49
CA SER A 683 31.02 8.19 -6.38
C SER A 683 30.12 9.17 -7.15
N THR A 684 28.84 8.80 -7.32
CA THR A 684 27.83 9.58 -8.04
C THR A 684 26.92 10.39 -7.11
N GLU A 685 27.05 10.21 -5.79
CA GLU A 685 26.25 10.90 -4.80
C GLU A 685 26.48 12.42 -4.90
N ARG A 686 25.40 13.20 -4.87
CA ARG A 686 25.47 14.67 -4.97
C ARG A 686 25.12 15.37 -3.67
N THR A 687 24.35 14.70 -2.82
CA THR A 687 23.98 15.18 -1.49
C THR A 687 24.71 14.35 -0.43
N VAL A 688 24.59 14.74 0.83
CA VAL A 688 25.26 14.08 1.96
C VAL A 688 24.26 13.58 2.99
N ASP A 689 22.99 13.44 2.57
CA ASP A 689 21.86 13.08 3.45
C ASP A 689 22.07 11.71 4.09
N ASP A 690 22.60 10.76 3.32
CA ASP A 690 22.84 9.38 3.74
C ASP A 690 24.21 9.17 4.44
N ALA A 691 25.05 10.20 4.54
CA ALA A 691 26.39 10.10 5.13
C ALA A 691 26.42 9.47 6.54
N PRO A 692 25.48 9.77 7.47
CA PRO A 692 25.41 9.10 8.77
C PRO A 692 25.21 7.58 8.66
N GLU A 693 24.33 7.16 7.75
CA GLU A 693 24.01 5.74 7.57
C GLU A 693 25.13 5.00 6.84
N VAL A 694 25.75 5.64 5.84
CA VAL A 694 26.96 5.15 5.16
C VAL A 694 28.08 4.90 6.18
N LEU A 695 28.39 5.89 7.02
CA LEU A 695 29.42 5.78 8.05
C LEU A 695 29.15 4.63 9.01
N ARG A 696 27.92 4.55 9.52
CA ARG A 696 27.53 3.53 10.48
C ARG A 696 27.68 2.11 9.91
N ARG A 697 27.26 1.90 8.66
CA ARG A 697 27.30 0.59 7.99
C ARG A 697 28.71 0.18 7.58
N ILE A 698 29.47 1.07 6.96
CA ILE A 698 30.83 0.74 6.53
C ILE A 698 31.74 0.41 7.71
N ARG A 699 31.61 1.12 8.85
CA ARG A 699 32.35 0.78 10.08
C ARG A 699 32.04 -0.63 10.57
N ARG A 700 30.76 -1.03 10.55
CA ARG A 700 30.33 -2.38 10.95
C ARG A 700 30.87 -3.45 9.99
N LEU A 701 30.82 -3.20 8.68
CA LEU A 701 31.32 -4.10 7.64
C LEU A 701 32.84 -4.27 7.72
N LEU A 702 33.60 -3.18 7.89
CA LEU A 702 35.05 -3.23 8.08
C LEU A 702 35.43 -3.97 9.36
N ALA A 703 34.73 -3.72 10.47
CA ALA A 703 34.95 -4.44 11.72
C ALA A 703 34.67 -5.95 11.54
N HIS A 704 33.60 -6.30 10.83
CA HIS A 704 33.28 -7.69 10.50
C HIS A 704 34.39 -8.34 9.66
N HIS A 705 34.77 -7.75 8.52
CA HIS A 705 35.79 -8.33 7.63
C HIS A 705 37.16 -8.44 8.29
N ARG A 706 37.56 -7.47 9.13
CA ARG A 706 38.81 -7.56 9.91
C ARG A 706 38.80 -8.69 10.94
N ALA A 707 37.62 -9.04 11.47
CA ALA A 707 37.49 -10.12 12.43
C ALA A 707 37.37 -11.51 11.76
N THR A 708 36.85 -11.58 10.53
CA THR A 708 36.49 -12.85 9.89
C THR A 708 37.39 -13.25 8.71
N ALA A 709 38.14 -12.34 8.11
CA ALA A 709 38.97 -12.60 6.95
C ALA A 709 40.42 -12.11 7.14
N PRO A 710 41.42 -12.79 6.55
CA PRO A 710 42.83 -12.39 6.65
C PRO A 710 43.14 -11.12 5.86
N THR A 711 42.37 -10.80 4.81
CA THR A 711 42.52 -9.63 3.95
C THR A 711 41.16 -8.96 3.73
N LEU A 712 41.17 -7.63 3.53
CA LEU A 712 39.95 -6.90 3.21
C LEU A 712 39.47 -7.22 1.78
N PRO A 713 38.14 -7.25 1.54
CA PRO A 713 37.62 -7.35 0.18
C PRO A 713 38.03 -6.15 -0.68
N ALA A 714 38.30 -6.38 -1.96
CA ALA A 714 38.72 -5.32 -2.88
C ALA A 714 37.70 -4.17 -2.98
N TRP A 715 36.40 -4.48 -2.94
CA TRP A 715 35.36 -3.44 -2.95
C TRP A 715 35.38 -2.59 -1.67
N CYS A 716 35.76 -3.14 -0.50
CA CYS A 716 35.89 -2.36 0.75
C CYS A 716 37.05 -1.37 0.65
N GLU A 717 38.20 -1.83 0.12
CA GLU A 717 39.36 -0.97 -0.13
C GLU A 717 38.98 0.16 -1.09
N ALA A 718 38.33 -0.18 -2.21
CA ALA A 718 37.83 0.79 -3.18
C ALA A 718 36.78 1.75 -2.59
N PHE A 719 35.88 1.27 -1.73
CA PHE A 719 34.88 2.10 -1.07
C PHE A 719 35.53 3.14 -0.15
N VAL A 720 36.56 2.74 0.59
CA VAL A 720 37.31 3.64 1.48
C VAL A 720 38.07 4.68 0.67
N THR A 721 38.80 4.28 -0.39
CA THR A 721 39.56 5.24 -1.21
C THR A 721 38.64 6.21 -1.96
N THR A 722 37.56 5.70 -2.55
CA THR A 722 36.58 6.52 -3.29
C THR A 722 35.84 7.45 -2.35
N GLY A 723 35.34 6.94 -1.21
CA GLY A 723 34.65 7.75 -0.21
C GLY A 723 35.53 8.83 0.41
N TYR A 724 36.81 8.53 0.65
CA TYR A 724 37.75 9.50 1.18
C TYR A 724 37.95 10.68 0.22
N ALA A 725 38.22 10.40 -1.06
CA ALA A 725 38.36 11.44 -2.08
C ALA A 725 37.04 12.20 -2.34
N HIS A 726 35.93 11.47 -2.41
CA HIS A 726 34.61 12.03 -2.69
C HIS A 726 34.15 12.96 -1.57
N TYR A 727 34.18 12.52 -0.31
CA TYR A 727 33.81 13.38 0.81
C TYR A 727 34.79 14.54 1.04
N CYS A 728 36.09 14.40 0.76
CA CYS A 728 36.99 15.57 0.76
C CYS A 728 36.54 16.62 -0.28
N THR A 729 36.02 16.19 -1.42
CA THR A 729 35.52 17.10 -2.48
C THR A 729 34.21 17.78 -2.09
N LEU A 730 33.28 17.06 -1.44
CA LEU A 730 31.99 17.61 -1.02
C LEU A 730 32.05 18.43 0.27
N LEU A 731 33.04 18.19 1.13
CA LEU A 731 33.13 18.78 2.47
C LEU A 731 33.01 20.32 2.48
N PRO A 732 33.73 21.09 1.65
CA PRO A 732 33.61 22.55 1.64
C PRO A 732 32.20 23.03 1.33
N THR A 733 31.54 22.42 0.34
CA THR A 733 30.16 22.76 -0.06
C THR A 733 29.17 22.40 1.03
N ALA A 734 29.27 21.20 1.62
CA ALA A 734 28.41 20.74 2.70
C ALA A 734 28.48 21.62 3.96
N PHE A 735 29.65 22.23 4.22
CA PHE A 735 29.81 23.21 5.29
C PHE A 735 29.06 24.52 5.03
N VAL A 736 28.98 24.99 3.79
CA VAL A 736 28.36 26.28 3.43
C VAL A 736 26.85 26.16 3.20
N GLU A 737 26.39 25.05 2.63
CA GLU A 737 24.99 24.84 2.26
C GLU A 737 24.05 24.86 3.48
N GLU A 738 22.97 25.64 3.43
CA GLU A 738 22.06 25.79 4.58
C GLU A 738 21.21 24.54 4.86
N GLU A 739 20.79 23.85 3.80
CA GLU A 739 19.97 22.63 3.86
C GLU A 739 20.72 21.42 4.46
N THR A 740 22.04 21.37 4.30
CA THR A 740 22.85 20.29 4.86
C THR A 740 22.95 20.44 6.39
N GLY A 741 22.41 19.47 7.13
CA GLY A 741 22.42 19.49 8.60
C GLY A 741 23.80 19.24 9.24
N VAL A 742 23.95 19.64 10.51
CA VAL A 742 25.18 19.48 11.31
C VAL A 742 25.57 18.01 11.49
N ARG A 743 24.57 17.12 11.59
CA ARG A 743 24.77 15.68 11.74
C ARG A 743 25.41 15.05 10.51
N GLN A 744 24.98 15.45 9.31
CA GLN A 744 25.53 14.97 8.04
C GLN A 744 27.00 15.35 7.91
N VAL A 745 27.33 16.63 8.14
CA VAL A 745 28.73 17.10 8.11
C VAL A 745 29.58 16.41 9.18
N GLY A 746 29.04 16.23 10.38
CA GLY A 746 29.70 15.47 11.45
C GLY A 746 30.01 14.02 11.04
N ALA A 747 29.08 13.35 10.34
CA ALA A 747 29.28 12.01 9.81
C ALA A 747 30.31 11.96 8.67
N MET A 748 30.36 12.97 7.78
CA MET A 748 31.43 13.04 6.76
C MET A 748 32.81 13.14 7.40
N LEU A 749 32.98 14.04 8.37
CA LEU A 749 34.22 14.12 9.16
C LEU A 749 34.49 12.80 9.89
N GLY A 750 33.46 12.17 10.42
CA GLY A 750 33.55 10.87 11.10
C GLY A 750 34.06 9.78 10.17
N PHE A 751 33.60 9.76 8.92
CA PHE A 751 34.11 8.89 7.88
C PHE A 751 35.59 9.20 7.60
N LEU A 752 35.90 10.44 7.25
CA LEU A 752 37.24 10.86 6.85
C LEU A 752 38.29 10.55 7.92
N PHE A 753 38.02 10.91 9.18
CA PHE A 753 38.97 10.68 10.28
C PHE A 753 39.07 9.20 10.67
N SER A 754 37.94 8.46 10.72
CA SER A 754 38.00 7.04 11.11
C SER A 754 38.58 6.13 10.02
N MET A 755 38.55 6.58 8.77
CA MET A 755 39.11 5.85 7.62
C MET A 755 40.50 6.32 7.21
N GLU A 756 40.99 7.45 7.73
CA GLU A 756 42.25 8.10 7.31
C GLU A 756 43.43 7.10 7.25
N SER A 757 43.72 6.41 8.35
CA SER A 757 44.85 5.46 8.40
C SER A 757 44.75 4.36 7.33
N LEU A 758 43.55 3.88 7.02
CA LEU A 758 43.34 2.87 5.99
C LEU A 758 43.46 3.49 4.59
N ALA A 759 42.84 4.65 4.36
CA ALA A 759 42.90 5.37 3.09
C ALA A 759 44.36 5.72 2.71
N LEU A 760 45.16 6.21 3.65
CA LEU A 760 46.58 6.51 3.43
C LEU A 760 47.39 5.26 3.07
N SER A 761 47.11 4.12 3.73
CA SER A 761 47.77 2.85 3.40
C SER A 761 47.43 2.34 1.99
N LEU A 762 46.29 2.76 1.45
CA LEU A 762 45.80 2.43 0.10
C LEU A 762 46.16 3.50 -0.95
N GLY A 763 46.96 4.51 -0.58
CA GLY A 763 47.49 5.51 -1.51
C GLY A 763 46.73 6.84 -1.59
N CYS A 764 45.78 7.11 -0.70
CA CYS A 764 45.20 8.46 -0.56
C CYS A 764 46.21 9.43 0.06
N ASP A 765 46.02 10.73 -0.17
CA ASP A 765 46.88 11.79 0.37
C ASP A 765 46.14 12.58 1.47
N ARG A 766 46.80 12.75 2.62
CA ARG A 766 46.31 13.57 3.74
C ARG A 766 46.12 15.03 3.33
N SER A 767 46.92 15.54 2.39
CA SER A 767 46.82 16.91 1.90
C SER A 767 45.41 17.26 1.37
N GLN A 768 44.69 16.28 0.80
CA GLN A 768 43.32 16.46 0.29
C GLN A 768 42.35 16.85 1.40
N LEU A 769 42.46 16.21 2.57
CA LEU A 769 41.62 16.50 3.73
C LEU A 769 41.97 17.85 4.36
N GLU A 770 43.27 18.15 4.47
CA GLU A 770 43.73 19.44 4.99
C GLU A 770 43.26 20.61 4.12
N LEU A 771 43.33 20.47 2.79
CA LEU A 771 42.81 21.45 1.85
C LEU A 771 41.29 21.58 1.93
N ALA A 772 40.56 20.47 2.01
CA ALA A 772 39.10 20.48 2.12
C ALA A 772 38.63 21.21 3.40
N VAL A 773 39.26 20.93 4.55
CA VAL A 773 38.97 21.63 5.80
C VAL A 773 39.39 23.09 5.73
N ALA A 774 40.52 23.41 5.09
CA ALA A 774 40.97 24.79 4.91
C ALA A 774 40.02 25.64 4.05
N GLN A 775 39.39 25.02 3.05
CA GLN A 775 38.40 25.66 2.15
C GLN A 775 37.00 25.76 2.75
N SER A 776 36.76 25.14 3.90
CA SER A 776 35.45 25.13 4.56
C SER A 776 35.26 26.40 5.39
N HIS A 777 34.35 27.29 4.94
CA HIS A 777 34.09 28.59 5.57
C HIS A 777 32.60 28.77 5.92
N PRO A 778 32.04 27.98 6.86
CA PRO A 778 30.65 28.12 7.28
C PRO A 778 30.41 29.41 8.07
N GLU A 779 29.22 29.98 7.95
CA GLU A 779 28.75 31.08 8.80
C GLU A 779 27.89 30.59 9.97
N ALA A 780 27.22 29.44 9.80
CA ALA A 780 26.34 28.88 10.81
C ALA A 780 27.13 28.43 12.08
N PRO A 781 26.77 28.92 13.29
CA PRO A 781 27.49 28.63 14.53
C PRO A 781 27.87 27.16 14.79
N ALA A 782 26.94 26.25 14.56
CA ALA A 782 27.17 24.82 14.79
C ALA A 782 28.21 24.23 13.81
N LYS A 783 28.19 24.68 12.56
CA LYS A 783 29.15 24.26 11.52
C LYS A 783 30.53 24.90 11.74
N VAL A 784 30.59 26.13 12.22
CA VAL A 784 31.84 26.78 12.65
C VAL A 784 32.52 25.96 13.75
N ALA A 785 31.77 25.50 14.74
CA ALA A 785 32.29 24.64 15.81
C ALA A 785 32.84 23.31 15.26
N LEU A 786 32.16 22.69 14.28
CA LEU A 786 32.65 21.48 13.59
C LEU A 786 33.96 21.72 12.83
N VAL A 787 34.11 22.84 12.11
CA VAL A 787 35.38 23.19 11.44
C VAL A 787 36.50 23.38 12.46
N TRP A 788 36.22 24.04 13.59
CA TRP A 788 37.22 24.20 14.65
C TRP A 788 37.65 22.86 15.25
N ALA A 789 36.70 21.95 15.48
CA ALA A 789 36.98 20.60 15.91
C ALA A 789 37.81 19.81 14.89
N ALA A 790 37.49 19.92 13.59
CA ALA A 790 38.24 19.32 12.50
C ALA A 790 39.68 19.86 12.44
N ARG A 791 39.86 21.18 12.50
CA ARG A 791 41.19 21.82 12.53
C ARG A 791 42.00 21.42 13.75
N HIS A 792 41.35 21.26 14.91
CA HIS A 792 42.01 20.75 16.11
C HIS A 792 42.50 19.32 15.92
N HIS A 793 41.67 18.44 15.38
CA HIS A 793 42.03 17.05 15.08
C HIS A 793 43.21 16.96 14.10
N LEU A 794 43.24 17.83 13.09
CA LEU A 794 44.34 17.92 12.11
C LEU A 794 45.62 18.59 12.65
N GLY A 795 45.60 19.13 13.88
CA GLY A 795 46.75 19.84 14.47
C GLY A 795 46.93 21.29 13.96
N LEU A 796 45.95 21.81 13.21
CA LEU A 796 45.94 23.17 12.65
C LEU A 796 45.38 24.22 13.61
N LEU A 797 44.79 23.80 14.73
CA LEU A 797 44.26 24.66 15.79
C LEU A 797 44.63 24.09 17.17
N PRO A 798 45.58 24.70 17.90
CA PRO A 798 45.91 24.29 19.26
C PRO A 798 44.72 24.40 20.20
N LEU A 799 44.61 23.49 21.18
CA LEU A 799 43.50 23.49 22.15
C LEU A 799 43.43 24.80 22.96
N ALA A 800 44.58 25.42 23.25
CA ALA A 800 44.64 26.71 23.94
C ALA A 800 43.97 27.83 23.14
N GLU A 801 44.20 27.88 21.83
CA GLU A 801 43.58 28.86 20.93
C GLU A 801 42.07 28.57 20.78
N LEU A 802 41.66 27.30 20.71
CA LEU A 802 40.25 26.92 20.71
C LEU A 802 39.53 27.40 21.99
N ARG A 803 40.16 27.26 23.16
CA ARG A 803 39.65 27.78 24.44
C ARG A 803 39.52 29.30 24.43
N GLU A 804 40.50 30.01 23.88
CA GLU A 804 40.47 31.46 23.77
C GLU A 804 39.31 31.93 22.89
N ARG A 805 39.10 31.27 21.74
CA ARG A 805 37.96 31.54 20.85
C ARG A 805 36.62 31.37 21.57
N CYS A 806 36.41 30.25 22.27
CA CYS A 806 35.17 30.01 23.03
C CYS A 806 35.00 31.00 24.19
N THR A 807 36.09 31.38 24.85
CA THR A 807 36.07 32.42 25.90
C THR A 807 35.67 33.77 25.33
N GLY A 808 36.19 34.14 24.15
CA GLY A 808 35.82 35.36 23.44
C GLY A 808 34.34 35.38 23.03
N LEU A 809 33.77 34.24 22.58
CA LEU A 809 32.35 34.13 22.27
C LEU A 809 31.47 34.38 23.50
N LEU A 810 31.84 33.80 24.65
CA LEU A 810 31.12 33.99 25.92
C LEU A 810 31.26 35.40 26.50
N ALA A 811 32.34 36.11 26.17
CA ALA A 811 32.58 37.48 26.59
C ALA A 811 31.85 38.53 25.73
N ASN A 812 31.30 38.16 24.57
CA ASN A 812 30.61 39.06 23.65
C ASN A 812 29.07 38.96 23.81
N PRO A 813 28.40 39.96 24.42
CA PRO A 813 26.95 39.93 24.67
C PRO A 813 26.09 39.71 23.42
N LEU A 814 26.56 40.13 22.24
CA LEU A 814 25.83 39.99 20.98
C LEU A 814 25.83 38.55 20.44
N VAL A 815 26.82 37.74 20.83
CA VAL A 815 27.02 36.37 20.32
C VAL A 815 26.52 35.32 21.30
N VAL A 816 26.46 35.65 22.60
CA VAL A 816 25.98 34.78 23.68
C VAL A 816 24.64 34.10 23.34
N PRO A 817 23.59 34.76 22.81
CA PRO A 817 22.34 34.08 22.44
C PRO A 817 22.49 32.94 21.41
N ALA A 818 23.52 32.99 20.56
CA ALA A 818 23.82 31.95 19.57
C ALA A 818 24.76 30.85 20.08
N PHE A 819 25.35 31.02 21.27
CA PHE A 819 26.29 30.07 21.88
C PHE A 819 25.78 28.62 22.00
N PRO A 820 24.49 28.36 22.35
CA PRO A 820 23.95 27.00 22.35
C PRO A 820 24.11 26.26 21.03
N ARG A 821 24.09 26.98 19.89
CA ARG A 821 24.29 26.40 18.56
C ARG A 821 25.76 26.00 18.34
N TYR A 822 26.72 26.79 18.82
CA TYR A 822 28.14 26.38 18.82
C TYR A 822 28.35 25.14 19.69
N LEU A 823 27.73 25.09 20.87
CA LEU A 823 27.80 23.94 21.75
C LEU A 823 27.21 22.68 21.11
N SER A 824 26.06 22.80 20.43
CA SER A 824 25.48 21.73 19.63
C SER A 824 26.49 21.18 18.59
N GLY A 825 27.16 22.06 17.84
CA GLY A 825 28.21 21.67 16.90
C GLY A 825 29.37 20.91 17.54
N PHE A 826 29.84 21.32 18.72
CA PHE A 826 30.87 20.59 19.47
C PHE A 826 30.40 19.23 20.00
N VAL A 827 29.14 19.11 20.39
CA VAL A 827 28.55 17.82 20.78
C VAL A 827 28.52 16.87 19.58
N HIS A 828 28.11 17.35 18.41
CA HIS A 828 28.20 16.57 17.17
C HIS A 828 29.64 16.22 16.78
N ALA A 829 30.62 17.06 17.12
CA ALA A 829 32.03 16.78 16.88
C ALA A 829 32.59 15.63 17.71
N LEU A 830 31.90 15.14 18.74
CA LEU A 830 32.39 14.06 19.60
C LEU A 830 32.43 12.70 18.90
N GLU A 831 31.62 12.48 17.86
CA GLU A 831 31.72 11.27 17.04
C GLU A 831 33.02 11.24 16.20
N PRO A 832 33.34 12.28 15.39
CA PRO A 832 34.60 12.35 14.67
C PRO A 832 35.82 12.59 15.57
N VAL A 833 35.67 13.35 16.65
CA VAL A 833 36.78 13.81 17.51
C VAL A 833 36.46 13.54 18.99
N PRO A 834 36.46 12.27 19.43
CA PRO A 834 36.09 11.91 20.81
C PRO A 834 37.02 12.52 21.86
N GLY A 835 38.26 12.86 21.49
CA GLY A 835 39.23 13.54 22.37
C GLY A 835 38.81 14.94 22.82
N LEU A 836 37.80 15.55 22.21
CA LEU A 836 37.24 16.83 22.65
C LEU A 836 36.27 16.71 23.83
N ALA A 837 35.90 15.51 24.28
CA ALA A 837 34.95 15.34 25.39
C ALA A 837 35.30 16.16 26.65
N PRO A 838 36.57 16.18 27.14
CA PRO A 838 36.94 17.00 28.29
C PRO A 838 36.75 18.51 28.03
N PHE A 839 37.05 18.96 26.81
CA PHE A 839 36.88 20.35 26.38
C PHE A 839 35.40 20.76 26.29
N VAL A 840 34.52 19.87 25.83
CA VAL A 840 33.08 20.14 25.79
C VAL A 840 32.52 20.25 27.20
N VAL A 841 32.89 19.34 28.11
CA VAL A 841 32.51 19.42 29.54
C VAL A 841 33.05 20.71 30.18
N GLU A 842 34.31 21.06 29.92
CA GLU A 842 34.93 22.33 30.36
C GLU A 842 34.14 23.55 29.86
N THR A 843 33.78 23.57 28.58
CA THR A 843 33.09 24.68 27.92
C THR A 843 31.67 24.85 28.45
N MET A 844 30.93 23.74 28.60
CA MET A 844 29.61 23.74 29.23
C MET A 844 29.69 24.27 30.66
N SER A 845 30.61 23.74 31.46
CA SER A 845 30.78 24.14 32.85
C SER A 845 31.15 25.62 32.98
N SER A 846 32.00 26.12 32.08
CA SER A 846 32.44 27.52 32.06
C SER A 846 31.32 28.47 31.64
N ALA A 847 30.45 28.07 30.70
CA ALA A 847 29.29 28.87 30.29
C ALA A 847 28.27 29.00 31.43
N PHE A 848 27.91 27.87 32.08
CA PHE A 848 26.99 27.86 33.22
C PHE A 848 27.54 28.58 34.45
N ALA A 849 28.86 28.58 34.66
CA ALA A 849 29.48 29.28 35.78
C ALA A 849 29.60 30.80 35.59
N ARG A 850 29.56 31.31 34.35
CA ARG A 850 29.82 32.73 34.03
C ARG A 850 28.57 33.53 33.68
N LEU A 851 27.55 32.91 33.11
CA LEU A 851 26.38 33.60 32.58
C LEU A 851 25.27 33.68 33.64
N PRO A 852 24.49 34.78 33.69
CA PRO A 852 23.41 34.92 34.66
C PRO A 852 22.15 34.16 34.22
N ASP A 853 21.29 33.82 35.19
CA ASP A 853 20.05 33.04 34.96
C ASP A 853 19.14 33.57 33.83
N PRO A 854 18.93 34.89 33.64
CA PRO A 854 18.11 35.40 32.53
C PRO A 854 18.63 35.04 31.14
N VAL A 855 19.93 34.73 31.02
CA VAL A 855 20.58 34.28 29.78
C VAL A 855 20.56 32.76 29.67
N LEU A 856 20.77 32.04 30.78
CA LEU A 856 20.85 30.57 30.80
C LEU A 856 19.48 29.89 30.69
N LEU A 857 18.43 30.41 31.34
CA LEU A 857 17.11 29.77 31.34
C LEU A 857 16.52 29.61 29.93
N PRO A 858 16.61 30.61 29.02
CA PRO A 858 16.20 30.44 27.61
C PRO A 858 17.00 29.39 26.82
N TRP A 859 18.20 29.00 27.25
CA TRP A 859 19.01 27.99 26.56
C TRP A 859 18.54 26.56 26.83
N LEU A 860 17.95 26.31 28.01
CA LEU A 860 17.62 24.97 28.48
C LEU A 860 16.75 24.17 27.48
N PRO A 861 15.68 24.73 26.87
CA PRO A 861 14.90 23.99 25.88
C PRO A 861 15.74 23.51 24.70
N THR A 862 16.56 24.39 24.09
CA THR A 862 17.41 24.08 22.94
C THR A 862 18.49 23.05 23.26
N LEU A 863 19.09 23.14 24.45
CA LEU A 863 20.09 22.16 24.90
C LEU A 863 19.45 20.80 25.17
N ILE A 864 18.28 20.77 25.81
CA ILE A 864 17.54 19.54 26.09
C ILE A 864 17.05 18.88 24.80
N THR A 865 16.49 19.64 23.84
CA THR A 865 16.04 19.07 22.55
C THR A 865 17.21 18.50 21.76
N THR A 866 18.32 19.24 21.66
CA THR A 866 19.54 18.78 20.98
C THR A 866 20.06 17.48 21.59
N LEU A 867 20.15 17.39 22.92
CA LEU A 867 20.59 16.20 23.65
C LEU A 867 19.56 15.07 23.62
N ARG A 868 18.27 15.35 23.48
CA ARG A 868 17.21 14.33 23.40
C ARG A 868 17.19 13.67 22.03
N GLU A 869 17.32 14.45 20.96
CA GLU A 869 17.35 13.96 19.57
C GLU A 869 18.58 13.07 19.29
N HIS A 870 19.70 13.33 19.97
CA HIS A 870 20.98 12.65 19.74
C HIS A 870 21.49 11.88 20.99
N GLY A 871 20.60 11.71 21.97
CA GLY A 871 20.90 11.24 23.32
C GLY A 871 21.48 9.83 23.46
N PRO A 872 21.06 8.83 22.68
CA PRO A 872 21.52 7.46 22.89
C PRO A 872 23.03 7.25 22.67
N GLU A 873 23.66 8.06 21.80
CA GLU A 873 25.05 7.86 21.38
C GLU A 873 26.02 8.85 22.05
N LEU A 874 25.66 10.13 22.16
CA LEU A 874 26.57 11.20 22.58
C LEU A 874 26.49 11.52 24.08
N VAL A 875 25.31 11.40 24.70
CA VAL A 875 25.12 11.66 26.15
C VAL A 875 25.95 10.71 27.01
N PRO A 876 26.05 9.40 26.74
CA PRO A 876 26.91 8.51 27.53
C PRO A 876 28.39 8.93 27.54
N VAL A 877 28.90 9.52 26.45
CA VAL A 877 30.28 10.03 26.39
C VAL A 877 30.45 11.21 27.34
N LEU A 878 29.56 12.20 27.26
CA LEU A 878 29.57 13.38 28.12
C LEU A 878 29.35 13.02 29.59
N VAL A 879 28.42 12.11 29.90
CA VAL A 879 28.14 11.66 31.27
C VAL A 879 29.33 10.90 31.84
N ARG A 880 29.97 10.01 31.06
CA ARG A 880 31.20 9.33 31.50
C ARG A 880 32.33 10.31 31.76
N GLU A 881 32.47 11.32 30.92
CA GLU A 881 33.52 12.33 31.09
C GLU A 881 33.23 13.26 32.28
N ALA A 882 31.98 13.69 32.45
CA ALA A 882 31.56 14.46 33.62
C ALA A 882 31.75 13.65 34.93
N ALA A 883 31.39 12.37 34.95
CA ALA A 883 31.60 11.51 36.11
C ALA A 883 33.09 11.29 36.44
N ARG A 884 33.99 11.40 35.45
CA ARG A 884 35.45 11.39 35.67
C ARG A 884 35.98 12.74 36.16
N THR A 885 35.30 13.82 35.80
CA THR A 885 35.75 15.20 36.03
C THR A 885 35.30 15.74 37.38
N PHE A 886 34.02 15.55 37.73
CA PHE A 886 33.42 16.09 38.95
C PHE A 886 33.56 15.13 40.14
N PRO A 887 33.72 15.64 41.36
CA PRO A 887 33.75 14.80 42.57
C PRO A 887 32.40 14.12 42.82
N GLY A 888 32.44 12.94 43.45
CA GLY A 888 31.25 12.10 43.67
C GLY A 888 30.38 12.52 44.86
N THR A 889 30.86 13.44 45.71
CA THR A 889 30.16 13.87 46.92
C THR A 889 30.14 15.40 47.07
N LEU A 890 29.10 15.93 47.74
CA LEU A 890 28.94 17.36 47.99
C LEU A 890 30.10 17.99 48.79
N PRO A 891 30.64 17.36 49.87
CA PRO A 891 31.77 17.94 50.61
C PRO A 891 33.06 18.02 49.79
N GLU A 892 33.27 17.10 48.85
CA GLU A 892 34.42 17.13 47.94
C GLU A 892 34.29 18.25 46.91
N LEU A 893 33.05 18.64 46.54
CA LEU A 893 32.79 19.74 45.61
C LEU A 893 33.19 21.10 46.19
N ASP A 894 32.99 21.33 47.48
CA ASP A 894 33.33 22.59 48.17
C ASP A 894 34.83 22.92 48.10
N ALA A 895 35.69 21.88 48.03
CA ALA A 895 37.14 22.01 47.92
C ALA A 895 37.67 21.74 46.50
N TRP A 896 36.80 21.42 45.53
CA TRP A 896 37.21 21.00 44.20
C TRP A 896 37.62 22.19 43.31
N VAL A 897 38.81 22.08 42.73
CA VAL A 897 39.29 23.03 41.72
C VAL A 897 39.21 22.35 40.35
N PRO A 898 38.49 22.93 39.38
CA PRO A 898 38.41 22.35 38.04
C PRO A 898 39.79 22.18 37.40
N PRO A 899 40.08 21.04 36.75
CA PRO A 899 41.41 20.75 36.22
C PRO A 899 41.86 21.75 35.14
N TRP A 900 40.91 22.38 34.44
CA TRP A 900 41.18 23.42 33.44
C TRP A 900 41.56 24.80 34.03
N ARG A 901 41.40 25.03 35.34
CA ARG A 901 41.88 26.28 35.99
C ARG A 901 43.41 26.31 36.19
N GLY A 902 44.08 25.16 36.15
CA GLY A 902 45.54 25.04 36.36
C GLY A 902 46.40 25.11 35.09
N SER A 903 45.81 25.19 33.91
CA SER A 903 46.52 25.07 32.62
C SER A 903 47.10 26.39 32.07
N GLY A 904 47.05 27.49 32.83
CA GLY A 904 47.70 28.74 32.42
C GLY A 904 49.22 28.59 32.51
N ALA A 905 49.89 28.43 31.37
CA ALA A 905 51.33 28.63 31.28
C ALA A 905 51.66 30.00 31.89
N ALA A 906 52.58 30.03 32.85
CA ALA A 906 53.02 31.24 33.52
C ALA A 906 53.47 32.27 32.47
N ALA A 907 52.69 33.35 32.31
CA ALA A 907 53.10 34.48 31.50
C ALA A 907 54.40 35.08 32.08
N PRO A 908 55.39 35.43 31.25
CA PRO A 908 56.60 36.10 31.75
C PRO A 908 56.20 37.44 32.39
N ALA A 909 56.79 37.72 33.55
CA ALA A 909 56.51 38.93 34.31
C ALA A 909 56.74 40.20 33.46
N PRO A 910 55.83 41.17 33.46
CA PRO A 910 55.98 42.39 32.69
C PRO A 910 57.16 43.21 33.24
N THR A 911 58.14 43.47 32.38
CA THR A 911 59.17 44.47 32.64
C THR A 911 58.52 45.85 32.75
N ALA A 912 58.70 46.51 33.90
CA ALA A 912 58.20 47.85 34.16
C ALA A 912 58.69 48.84 33.10
N HIS A 913 57.79 49.31 32.24
CA HIS A 913 58.00 50.53 31.46
C HIS A 913 57.57 51.74 32.28
N ARG A 914 58.48 52.71 32.37
CA ARG A 914 58.28 53.99 33.06
C ARG A 914 57.07 54.71 32.47
N GLY A 915 56.19 55.20 33.35
CA GLY A 915 54.92 55.81 32.99
C GLY A 915 55.06 57.00 32.05
N ALA A 916 54.15 57.06 31.05
CA ALA A 916 53.81 58.30 30.38
C ALA A 916 52.85 59.12 31.29
N PRO A 917 52.96 60.46 31.31
CA PRO A 917 52.26 61.28 32.27
C PRO A 917 50.77 61.42 31.91
N VAL A 918 49.90 60.86 32.76
CA VAL A 918 48.43 61.02 32.71
C VAL A 918 48.00 62.51 32.75
N GLY A 919 48.89 63.41 33.19
CA GLY A 919 48.64 64.86 33.24
C GLY A 919 48.56 65.56 31.88
N GLU A 920 49.29 65.10 30.85
CA GLU A 920 49.29 65.78 29.54
C GLU A 920 48.00 65.50 28.75
N VAL A 921 47.44 64.29 28.88
CA VAL A 921 46.17 63.90 28.25
C VAL A 921 44.99 64.66 28.87
N HIS A 922 44.97 64.85 30.19
CA HIS A 922 43.94 65.67 30.84
C HIS A 922 44.00 67.14 30.40
N THR A 923 45.21 67.66 30.18
CA THR A 923 45.42 69.04 29.71
C THR A 923 44.96 69.21 28.25
N LEU A 924 45.20 68.21 27.40
CA LEU A 924 44.75 68.17 26.00
C LEU A 924 43.22 68.10 25.88
N LEU A 925 42.57 67.24 26.67
CA LEU A 925 41.12 67.05 26.63
C LEU A 925 40.36 68.27 27.18
N ALA A 926 40.91 68.93 28.22
CA ALA A 926 40.36 70.19 28.72
C ALA A 926 40.55 71.37 27.74
N ALA A 927 41.58 71.36 26.90
CA ALA A 927 41.82 72.40 25.90
C ALA A 927 40.93 72.27 24.64
N HIS A 928 40.36 71.08 24.39
CA HIS A 928 39.53 70.79 23.21
C HIS A 928 38.23 70.01 23.57
N PRO A 929 37.32 70.60 24.36
CA PRO A 929 36.19 69.88 24.95
C PRO A 929 35.07 69.52 23.96
N ALA A 930 34.97 70.25 22.85
CA ALA A 930 33.85 70.17 21.91
C ALA A 930 33.56 68.77 21.35
N ALA A 931 34.59 67.95 21.13
CA ALA A 931 34.41 66.58 20.66
C ALA A 931 33.85 65.66 21.76
N LEU A 932 34.31 65.82 23.00
CA LEU A 932 33.80 65.04 24.13
C LEU A 932 32.40 65.48 24.53
N ASP A 933 32.09 66.78 24.49
CA ASP A 933 30.76 67.30 24.79
C ASP A 933 29.72 66.80 23.79
N ALA A 934 30.08 66.69 22.51
CA ALA A 934 29.21 66.12 21.48
C ALA A 934 28.91 64.64 21.73
N VAL A 935 29.90 63.85 22.17
CA VAL A 935 29.71 62.43 22.52
C VAL A 935 28.92 62.30 23.84
N ALA A 936 29.18 63.14 24.83
CA ALA A 936 28.43 63.15 26.10
C ALA A 936 26.95 63.48 25.89
N THR A 937 26.66 64.45 25.01
CA THR A 937 25.29 64.82 24.62
C THR A 937 24.59 63.67 23.89
N LEU A 938 25.29 62.96 23.01
CA LEU A 938 24.75 61.79 22.29
C LEU A 938 24.42 60.63 23.25
N LEU A 939 25.17 60.49 24.33
CA LEU A 939 25.03 59.44 25.34
C LEU A 939 24.12 59.83 26.52
N GLY A 940 23.58 61.07 26.54
CA GLY A 940 22.70 61.56 27.60
C GLY A 940 23.39 61.80 28.94
N CYS A 941 24.68 62.10 28.93
CA CYS A 941 25.46 62.38 30.14
C CYS A 941 25.39 63.89 30.49
N ASP A 942 24.63 64.25 31.52
CA ASP A 942 24.59 65.62 32.04
C ASP A 942 25.69 65.83 33.09
N GLY A 943 26.76 66.56 32.75
CA GLY A 943 27.81 66.93 33.70
C GLY A 943 28.81 67.94 33.14
N ASP A 944 29.28 68.85 34.01
CA ASP A 944 30.33 69.82 33.70
C ASP A 944 31.74 69.19 33.77
N TRP A 945 32.70 69.75 33.03
CA TRP A 945 34.11 69.35 33.12
C TRP A 945 34.65 69.59 34.54
N SER A 946 35.06 68.52 35.21
CA SER A 946 35.69 68.62 36.54
C SER A 946 37.17 68.98 36.43
N ALA A 947 37.68 69.78 37.38
CA ALA A 947 39.10 70.05 37.50
C ALA A 947 39.84 68.81 38.05
N ALA A 948 41.03 68.55 37.51
CA ALA A 948 41.80 67.33 37.72
C ALA A 948 41.93 66.93 39.21
N PRO A 949 41.58 65.69 39.60
CA PRO A 949 41.84 65.20 40.94
C PRO A 949 43.35 65.00 41.16
N ALA A 950 43.83 65.35 42.35
CA ALA A 950 45.25 65.27 42.73
C ALA A 950 45.76 63.85 43.07
N ASP A 951 44.94 62.81 42.88
CA ASP A 951 45.31 61.41 43.12
C ASP A 951 45.20 60.55 41.85
N PRO A 952 46.11 59.58 41.65
CA PRO A 952 46.19 58.82 40.41
C PRO A 952 44.95 57.97 40.20
N VAL A 953 44.25 58.23 39.10
CA VAL A 953 43.14 57.42 38.59
C VAL A 953 43.56 55.96 38.49
N GLY A 954 42.70 55.06 39.00
CA GLY A 954 42.98 53.64 39.15
C GLY A 954 43.53 52.96 37.90
N ALA A 955 44.32 51.90 38.13
CA ALA A 955 45.13 51.14 37.17
C ALA A 955 44.41 50.60 35.91
N ALA A 956 43.09 50.79 35.78
CA ALA A 956 42.30 50.35 34.65
C ALA A 956 42.58 51.16 33.37
N VAL A 957 42.80 52.48 33.46
CA VAL A 957 43.01 53.32 32.28
C VAL A 957 44.39 53.08 31.63
N PRO A 958 45.50 53.00 32.38
CA PRO A 958 46.80 52.64 31.80
C PRO A 958 46.81 51.22 31.21
N ALA A 959 46.12 50.27 31.84
CA ALA A 959 46.01 48.90 31.34
C ALA A 959 45.20 48.81 30.03
N LEU A 960 44.12 49.59 29.90
CA LEU A 960 43.31 49.68 28.69
C LEU A 960 44.10 50.27 27.52
N LEU A 961 44.86 51.34 27.77
CA LEU A 961 45.69 52.00 26.75
C LEU A 961 46.91 51.15 26.35
N ALA A 962 47.45 50.34 27.27
CA ALA A 962 48.50 49.37 26.97
C ALA A 962 48.00 48.16 26.17
N GLY A 963 46.75 47.72 26.41
CA GLY A 963 46.13 46.59 25.69
C GLY A 963 45.66 46.93 24.27
N HIS A 964 45.38 48.21 23.98
CA HIS A 964 44.87 48.68 22.69
C HIS A 964 45.62 49.92 22.16
N PRO A 965 46.94 49.82 21.90
CA PRO A 965 47.77 50.97 21.53
C PRO A 965 47.41 51.57 20.17
N ALA A 966 46.83 50.77 19.27
CA ALA A 966 46.43 51.20 17.93
C ALA A 966 45.39 52.33 17.96
N THR A 967 44.47 52.33 18.92
CA THR A 967 43.44 53.36 19.06
C THR A 967 44.05 54.69 19.53
N ALA A 968 44.99 54.65 20.48
CA ALA A 968 45.70 55.83 20.94
C ALA A 968 46.59 56.43 19.84
N GLN A 969 47.25 55.58 19.04
CA GLN A 969 48.07 56.00 17.90
C GLN A 969 47.23 56.60 16.76
N ALA A 970 46.06 56.02 16.45
CA ALA A 970 45.16 56.55 15.43
C ALA A 970 44.57 57.91 15.82
N VAL A 971 44.21 58.10 17.09
CA VAL A 971 43.72 59.38 17.62
C VAL A 971 44.84 60.42 17.64
N ALA A 972 46.07 60.04 18.01
CA ALA A 972 47.23 60.93 17.94
C ALA A 972 47.52 61.39 16.50
N ALA A 973 47.42 60.50 15.51
CA ALA A 973 47.60 60.82 14.10
C ALA A 973 46.50 61.77 13.56
N LEU A 974 45.27 61.65 14.07
CA LEU A 974 44.14 62.53 13.72
C LEU A 974 44.26 63.93 14.35
N LEU A 975 44.80 64.03 15.56
CA LEU A 975 44.95 65.29 16.31
C LEU A 975 46.18 66.11 15.89
N LEU A 976 47.24 65.46 15.38
CA LEU A 976 48.44 66.16 14.91
C LEU A 976 48.24 66.87 13.56
N GLY A 977 47.14 66.60 12.84
CA GLY A 977 46.83 67.19 11.54
C GLY A 977 47.87 66.87 10.44
N PRO A 978 47.53 67.01 9.16
CA PRO A 978 48.52 66.90 8.10
C PRO A 978 49.40 68.16 8.12
N ASP A 979 50.71 67.97 8.33
CA ASP A 979 51.71 69.00 8.06
C ASP A 979 51.56 69.44 6.59
N GLN A 980 50.90 70.57 6.36
CA GLN A 980 50.96 71.29 5.09
C GLN A 980 52.30 72.02 5.03
N GLY A 981 53.24 71.48 4.25
CA GLY A 981 54.60 72.02 4.14
C GLY A 981 55.36 71.60 2.88
N HIS A 982 54.74 71.79 1.71
CA HIS A 982 55.34 72.04 0.38
C HIS A 982 56.27 71.02 -0.34
N LEU A 983 55.67 70.39 -1.36
CA LEU A 983 56.00 70.41 -2.81
C LEU A 983 57.41 70.01 -3.29
N ARG A 984 57.55 68.77 -3.80
CA ARG A 984 57.70 68.48 -5.24
C ARG A 984 57.57 66.99 -5.54
#